data_AF-A0A975G7F1-F1
#
_entry.id   AF-A0A975G7F1-F1
#
_cell.length_a   1.000
_cell.length_b   1.000
_cell.length_c   1.000
_cell.angle_alpha   90.00
_cell.angle_beta   90.00
_cell.angle_gamma   90.00
#
_symmetry.space_group_name_H-M   'P 1'
#
loop_
_entity.id
_entity.type
_entity.pdbx_description
1 polymer ?
#
loop_
_entity_poly.entity_id
_entity_poly.type
_entity_poly.pdbx_seq_one_letter_code
_entity_poly.pdbx_strand_id
1 'polypeptide(L)'
;MTVTCATPGAVIHYTLNGAEPTEFDPVVSSGNSVLLKRSLTLKAKAWVSSDVSSTASMAYGITGEISSGAQHVLSLKSNGVVNAWGPQLYGRLGNGVAVTTNTDATSPVSSARSSGAITNGVALAAGYYQSVVLDSFGNPWCFGYNSFGELGNNGSSHSSTAVQVVKSSGNLGGCIAVAAGQYMSGALSFDGKVYTWGSHANGRLGFGMTTGSRGYADTVRTALNTDLTGISAIEFGDTQGLALASDGKVWGWGANTNGQLGTGVGGNQAYAAKVQISSSGGDLTDVTDISSADNHSAVVRWNGSEQGTVWTFGNDGNGRLGDGNTSGNVGYPTKVKTSSTPTYLTNIVQVSAGSAHTLALDASGHVWAWGYNGLGALGNPSAANNTAFATQVRNPSDTGALQNIVWISAGGITANNFSVAVAADGTVYTWGVNNNGQLANGSNTGSRSLPAAVANLKLLPGSPDTTLSATVSQSVSPGAATLTAAPTDPDGTGNIQKVEFYSAGALVGTKTAAPWVLGLTGLSAGSYYNYAVVTDSDGNQGFSLPTTFSIISSDADGDGLLDAWETSWFGNTTSQSGSGDPDGDGVTNAQEYGQGTNPLSPADGDGDGLPDDWEIYYFGNLSRNGTEDYDHDGLSDSWEFHHKTTVKSLPAQLDSDGDGLPDDWENYYFTTGVSTNPGDDYDQDGVSNADEYALGLNPASDADGDGNHMADDWEIFWFGSASQDPDADPDGDGLTNAQEYALRLNPVNADTDGDGMPDGYEVYYQFAPKSAANDPVLKNGPGDDKDGDGLTNLQEAQKGRIANSAGEYLQVTSTSPKAIKWFAVRDKYYRLQWSTNMTTWTNEPNYYVGANQEISRLVSAVAGSEPSVIYVRALVSDRVDDKDGDGMTDDWEIAHGLDPYSDSGANGPSGDSDGDGVPNSHDTRPNSASSGALTITITSPANGSTVP
;
A
#
# COMPACT_ATOMS: atom_id res chain seq x y z
N MET A 1 -2.39 0.46 5.80
CA MET A 1 -1.35 -0.32 5.09
C MET A 1 -0.81 0.55 3.97
N THR A 2 0.49 0.48 3.68
CA THR A 2 1.08 1.20 2.54
C THR A 2 1.17 0.25 1.35
N VAL A 3 0.73 0.72 0.18
CA VAL A 3 0.80 -0.02 -1.08
C VAL A 3 1.75 0.73 -2.01
N THR A 4 2.72 0.01 -2.56
CA THR A 4 3.72 0.59 -3.46
C THR A 4 3.83 -0.23 -4.74
N CYS A 5 3.92 0.48 -5.87
CA CYS A 5 4.36 -0.05 -7.15
C CYS A 5 5.62 0.72 -7.56
N ALA A 6 6.67 -0.01 -7.95
CA ALA A 6 7.95 0.56 -8.35
C ALA A 6 7.94 1.14 -9.78
N THR A 7 6.91 0.82 -10.58
CA THR A 7 6.78 1.27 -11.97
C THR A 7 6.17 2.67 -12.04
N PRO A 8 6.90 3.68 -12.56
CA PRO A 8 6.37 5.04 -12.74
C PRO A 8 5.16 5.05 -13.69
N GLY A 9 4.15 5.88 -13.40
CA GLY A 9 2.94 6.00 -14.23
C GLY A 9 1.91 4.87 -14.10
N ALA A 10 2.22 3.80 -13.34
CA ALA A 10 1.27 2.72 -13.12
C ALA A 10 0.14 3.12 -12.15
N VAL A 11 -1.09 2.80 -12.52
CA VAL A 11 -2.28 2.99 -11.68
C VAL A 11 -2.49 1.73 -10.85
N ILE A 12 -2.43 1.85 -9.52
CA ILE A 12 -2.64 0.73 -8.60
C ILE A 12 -4.12 0.67 -8.24
N HIS A 13 -4.80 -0.39 -8.65
CA HIS A 13 -6.14 -0.71 -8.18
C HIS A 13 -6.08 -1.75 -7.07
N TYR A 14 -7.00 -1.66 -6.12
CA TYR A 14 -6.99 -2.56 -4.97
C TYR A 14 -8.40 -2.98 -4.55
N THR A 15 -8.48 -4.15 -3.93
CA THR A 15 -9.67 -4.66 -3.28
C THR A 15 -9.35 -4.94 -1.80
N LEU A 16 -10.37 -4.88 -0.95
CA LEU A 16 -10.22 -5.10 0.49
C LEU A 16 -10.86 -6.41 0.97
N ASN A 17 -11.50 -7.15 0.07
CA ASN A 17 -12.21 -8.39 0.34
C ASN A 17 -11.44 -9.64 -0.12
N GLY A 18 -10.21 -9.48 -0.63
CA GLY A 18 -9.43 -10.59 -1.19
C GLY A 18 -9.78 -10.99 -2.63
N ALA A 19 -10.66 -10.26 -3.32
CA ALA A 19 -10.93 -10.45 -4.74
C ALA A 19 -9.76 -9.97 -5.61
N GLU A 20 -9.58 -10.55 -6.79
CA GLU A 20 -8.58 -10.08 -7.74
C GLU A 20 -8.92 -8.66 -8.23
N PRO A 21 -8.03 -7.66 -8.06
CA PRO A 21 -8.30 -6.31 -8.52
C PRO A 21 -8.39 -6.25 -10.05
N THR A 22 -9.23 -5.35 -10.55
CA THR A 22 -9.49 -5.03 -11.97
C THR A 22 -9.25 -3.53 -12.24
N GLU A 23 -9.18 -3.13 -13.52
CA GLU A 23 -8.98 -1.72 -13.94
C GLU A 23 -10.11 -0.76 -13.53
N PHE A 24 -11.19 -1.29 -12.95
CA PHE A 24 -12.36 -0.52 -12.52
C PHE A 24 -12.47 -0.43 -10.99
N ASP A 25 -11.56 -1.10 -10.27
CA ASP A 25 -11.53 -1.05 -8.81
C ASP A 25 -10.92 0.27 -8.30
N PRO A 26 -11.13 0.63 -7.02
CA PRO A 26 -10.59 1.87 -6.45
C PRO A 26 -9.07 1.98 -6.58
N VAL A 27 -8.57 3.21 -6.79
CA VAL A 27 -7.15 3.49 -7.01
C VAL A 27 -6.45 4.04 -5.77
N VAL A 28 -5.17 3.72 -5.60
CA VAL A 28 -4.27 4.30 -4.59
C VAL A 28 -2.95 4.72 -5.23
N SER A 29 -2.48 5.94 -4.96
CA SER A 29 -1.17 6.37 -5.46
C SER A 29 -0.07 5.54 -4.80
N SER A 30 0.98 5.20 -5.55
CA SER A 30 2.13 4.48 -4.99
C SER A 30 2.70 5.22 -3.78
N GLY A 31 2.87 4.52 -2.65
CA GLY A 31 3.35 5.10 -1.39
C GLY A 31 2.24 5.65 -0.49
N ASN A 32 1.00 5.78 -0.97
CA ASN A 32 -0.11 6.21 -0.13
C ASN A 32 -0.68 5.06 0.72
N SER A 33 -1.28 5.44 1.83
CA SER A 33 -1.88 4.50 2.78
C SER A 33 -3.34 4.23 2.46
N VAL A 34 -3.70 2.95 2.38
CA VAL A 34 -5.09 2.50 2.41
C VAL A 34 -5.54 2.35 3.86
N LEU A 35 -6.60 3.07 4.22
CA LEU A 35 -7.21 3.00 5.54
C LEU A 35 -8.03 1.71 5.66
N LEU A 36 -7.59 0.81 6.55
CA LEU A 36 -8.30 -0.41 6.87
C LEU A 36 -9.09 -0.21 8.17
N LYS A 37 -10.39 -0.47 8.11
CA LYS A 37 -11.31 -0.26 9.25
C LYS A 37 -11.66 -1.55 10.01
N ARG A 38 -11.18 -2.72 9.53
CA ARG A 38 -11.49 -4.07 10.06
C ARG A 38 -10.52 -5.13 9.50
N SER A 39 -10.64 -6.39 9.94
CA SER A 39 -9.93 -7.51 9.31
C SER A 39 -10.33 -7.69 7.86
N LEU A 40 -9.38 -7.55 6.96
CA LEU A 40 -9.58 -7.47 5.52
C LEU A 40 -8.36 -8.06 4.80
N THR A 41 -8.58 -8.65 3.64
CA THR A 41 -7.49 -9.06 2.74
C THR A 41 -7.35 -7.98 1.68
N LEU A 42 -6.30 -7.17 1.81
CA LEU A 42 -5.93 -6.19 0.80
C LEU A 42 -5.26 -6.95 -0.36
N LYS A 43 -5.87 -6.90 -1.54
CA LYS A 43 -5.19 -7.26 -2.79
C LYS A 43 -4.98 -6.01 -3.61
N ALA A 44 -3.82 -5.88 -4.24
CA ALA A 44 -3.49 -4.76 -5.10
C ALA A 44 -2.86 -5.26 -6.39
N LYS A 45 -3.23 -4.61 -7.50
CA LYS A 45 -2.76 -4.89 -8.85
C LYS A 45 -2.52 -3.55 -9.56
N ALA A 46 -1.58 -3.47 -10.47
CA ALA A 46 -1.15 -2.24 -11.10
C ALA A 46 -1.21 -2.38 -12.62
N TRP A 47 -1.64 -1.31 -13.28
CA TRP A 47 -1.80 -1.23 -14.74
C TRP A 47 -0.99 -0.07 -15.27
N VAL A 48 -0.33 -0.27 -16.40
CA VAL A 48 0.27 0.80 -17.19
C VAL A 48 0.03 0.48 -18.66
N SER A 49 -0.77 1.30 -19.36
CA SER A 49 -1.22 0.99 -20.72
C SER A 49 -1.85 -0.42 -20.80
N SER A 50 -1.36 -1.30 -21.69
CA SER A 50 -1.79 -2.71 -21.82
C SER A 50 -1.13 -3.69 -20.85
N ASP A 51 -0.15 -3.25 -20.05
CA ASP A 51 0.60 -4.13 -19.15
C ASP A 51 -0.02 -4.18 -17.75
N VAL A 52 -0.09 -5.41 -17.18
CA VAL A 52 -0.81 -5.69 -15.92
C VAL A 52 0.05 -6.46 -14.93
N SER A 53 -0.07 -6.12 -13.65
CA SER A 53 0.73 -6.71 -12.59
C SER A 53 0.33 -8.11 -12.17
N SER A 54 1.28 -8.80 -11.54
CA SER A 54 0.91 -9.82 -10.57
C SER A 54 0.18 -9.17 -9.40
N THR A 55 -0.79 -9.89 -8.83
CA THR A 55 -1.57 -9.38 -7.71
C THR A 55 -0.82 -9.62 -6.42
N ALA A 56 -0.50 -8.54 -5.69
CA ALA A 56 -0.02 -8.66 -4.33
C ALA A 56 -1.20 -8.79 -3.37
N SER A 57 -1.02 -9.58 -2.31
CA SER A 57 -2.06 -9.84 -1.34
C SER A 57 -1.50 -9.82 0.08
N MET A 58 -2.18 -9.13 0.99
CA MET A 58 -1.87 -9.11 2.41
C MET A 58 -3.15 -9.15 3.23
N ALA A 59 -3.24 -10.10 4.15
CA ALA A 59 -4.30 -10.11 5.14
C ALA A 59 -3.93 -9.17 6.30
N TYR A 60 -4.76 -8.17 6.55
CA TYR A 60 -4.77 -7.45 7.82
C TYR A 60 -5.81 -8.11 8.73
N GLY A 61 -5.40 -8.65 9.86
CA GLY A 61 -6.30 -9.15 10.88
C GLY A 61 -6.33 -8.23 12.08
N ILE A 62 -7.47 -7.60 12.36
CA ILE A 62 -7.89 -7.39 13.75
C ILE A 62 -8.30 -8.77 14.26
N THR A 63 -7.46 -9.40 15.08
CA THR A 63 -7.90 -10.59 15.81
C THR A 63 -9.08 -10.19 16.68
N GLY A 64 -10.17 -10.93 16.58
CA GLY A 64 -11.24 -10.78 17.55
C GLY A 64 -10.69 -10.96 18.96
N GLU A 65 -11.07 -10.07 19.88
CA GLU A 65 -10.56 -10.03 21.25
C GLU A 65 -11.66 -10.46 22.23
N ILE A 66 -11.27 -10.99 23.37
CA ILE A 66 -12.15 -11.21 24.52
C ILE A 66 -11.53 -10.62 25.78
N SER A 67 -12.38 -10.09 26.64
CA SER A 67 -12.01 -9.66 27.98
C SER A 67 -13.04 -10.17 28.98
N SER A 68 -12.58 -10.95 29.96
CA SER A 68 -13.41 -11.54 31.01
C SER A 68 -13.22 -10.75 32.29
N GLY A 69 -14.33 -10.27 32.85
CA GLY A 69 -14.33 -9.61 34.14
C GLY A 69 -14.69 -10.57 35.27
N ALA A 70 -15.19 -10.00 36.36
CA ALA A 70 -15.62 -10.77 37.52
C ALA A 70 -16.75 -11.77 37.18
N GLN A 71 -17.71 -11.35 36.35
CA GLN A 71 -18.91 -12.15 36.07
C GLN A 71 -19.46 -11.95 34.65
N HIS A 72 -18.88 -11.08 33.83
CA HIS A 72 -19.33 -10.82 32.46
C HIS A 72 -18.14 -10.90 31.51
N VAL A 73 -18.45 -11.04 30.23
CA VAL A 73 -17.45 -11.08 29.17
C VAL A 73 -17.78 -10.01 28.14
N LEU A 74 -16.75 -9.35 27.65
CA LEU A 74 -16.79 -8.52 26.46
C LEU A 74 -16.08 -9.26 25.33
N SER A 75 -16.60 -9.11 24.11
CA SER A 75 -15.95 -9.61 22.91
C SER A 75 -15.92 -8.55 21.83
N LEU A 76 -14.81 -8.45 21.13
CA LEU A 76 -14.60 -7.57 19.99
C LEU A 76 -14.58 -8.43 18.73
N LYS A 77 -15.51 -8.19 17.82
CA LYS A 77 -15.44 -8.74 16.47
C LYS A 77 -14.38 -7.96 15.66
N SER A 78 -13.78 -8.61 14.68
CA SER A 78 -12.81 -8.00 13.75
C SER A 78 -13.32 -6.77 12.99
N ASN A 79 -14.64 -6.64 12.87
CA ASN A 79 -15.32 -5.49 12.26
C ASN A 79 -15.53 -4.31 13.23
N GLY A 80 -14.98 -4.36 14.43
CA GLY A 80 -15.09 -3.32 15.45
C GLY A 80 -16.36 -3.40 16.31
N VAL A 81 -17.24 -4.38 16.06
CA VAL A 81 -18.46 -4.58 16.85
C VAL A 81 -18.12 -5.13 18.23
N VAL A 82 -18.63 -4.47 19.27
CA VAL A 82 -18.49 -4.93 20.66
C VAL A 82 -19.77 -5.63 21.12
N ASN A 83 -19.61 -6.86 21.63
CA ASN A 83 -20.68 -7.60 22.28
C ASN A 83 -20.31 -7.91 23.73
N ALA A 84 -21.31 -8.21 24.53
CA ALA A 84 -21.15 -8.54 25.93
C ALA A 84 -22.19 -9.59 26.37
N TRP A 85 -21.90 -10.36 27.43
CA TRP A 85 -22.88 -11.25 28.07
C TRP A 85 -22.55 -11.46 29.55
N GLY A 86 -23.51 -11.99 30.31
CA GLY A 86 -23.45 -12.12 31.77
C GLY A 86 -24.45 -11.20 32.49
N PRO A 87 -24.21 -10.81 33.76
CA PRO A 87 -25.11 -9.93 34.52
C PRO A 87 -25.33 -8.57 33.85
N GLN A 88 -26.58 -8.08 33.87
CA GLN A 88 -26.91 -6.74 33.33
C GLN A 88 -26.95 -5.63 34.38
N LEU A 89 -26.92 -5.99 35.67
CA LEU A 89 -27.02 -5.02 36.76
C LEU A 89 -25.93 -3.93 36.64
N TYR A 90 -26.34 -2.68 36.84
CA TYR A 90 -25.57 -1.45 36.66
C TYR A 90 -25.29 -1.04 35.22
N GLY A 91 -25.77 -1.79 34.22
CA GLY A 91 -25.55 -1.48 32.81
C GLY A 91 -24.18 -1.93 32.29
N ARG A 92 -23.52 -2.89 32.95
CA ARG A 92 -22.15 -3.34 32.64
C ARG A 92 -21.96 -3.99 31.26
N LEU A 93 -23.06 -4.33 30.58
CA LEU A 93 -23.04 -4.83 29.19
C LEU A 93 -23.17 -3.71 28.14
N GLY A 94 -23.55 -2.49 28.56
CA GLY A 94 -23.57 -1.33 27.67
C GLY A 94 -24.65 -1.39 26.58
N ASN A 95 -25.68 -2.23 26.71
CA ASN A 95 -26.69 -2.50 25.68
C ASN A 95 -27.96 -1.64 25.79
N GLY A 96 -27.94 -0.56 26.60
CA GLY A 96 -29.09 0.33 26.81
C GLY A 96 -30.17 -0.20 27.76
N VAL A 97 -30.08 -1.44 28.25
CA VAL A 97 -31.03 -1.98 29.24
C VAL A 97 -30.91 -1.24 30.57
N ALA A 98 -32.03 -1.01 31.24
CA ALA A 98 -32.07 -0.20 32.47
C ALA A 98 -31.08 -0.71 33.53
N VAL A 99 -30.31 0.20 34.14
CA VAL A 99 -29.22 -0.10 35.10
C VAL A 99 -29.68 -0.84 36.37
N THR A 100 -30.97 -0.84 36.68
CA THR A 100 -31.57 -1.56 37.82
C THR A 100 -31.97 -3.00 37.49
N THR A 101 -31.83 -3.43 36.23
CA THR A 101 -32.24 -4.75 35.78
C THR A 101 -31.30 -5.81 36.34
N ASN A 102 -31.83 -6.73 37.13
CA ASN A 102 -31.07 -7.84 37.73
C ASN A 102 -31.35 -9.17 37.01
N THR A 103 -31.32 -9.14 35.68
CA THR A 103 -31.39 -10.34 34.83
C THR A 103 -30.06 -10.52 34.11
N ASP A 104 -29.71 -11.75 33.79
CA ASP A 104 -28.49 -12.06 33.04
C ASP A 104 -28.79 -12.10 31.53
N ALA A 105 -27.83 -11.66 30.72
CA ALA A 105 -27.79 -11.98 29.30
C ALA A 105 -27.08 -13.32 29.12
N THR A 106 -27.85 -14.37 28.83
CA THR A 106 -27.34 -15.74 28.64
C THR A 106 -26.85 -16.01 27.21
N SER A 107 -26.80 -14.98 26.38
CA SER A 107 -26.30 -14.99 25.01
C SER A 107 -25.68 -13.61 24.71
N PRO A 108 -24.76 -13.50 23.73
CA PRO A 108 -24.12 -12.24 23.40
C PRO A 108 -25.13 -11.17 22.99
N VAL A 109 -24.96 -9.95 23.51
CA VAL A 109 -25.73 -8.76 23.16
C VAL A 109 -24.80 -7.63 22.75
N SER A 110 -25.20 -6.80 21.79
CA SER A 110 -24.36 -5.69 21.32
C SER A 110 -24.29 -4.56 22.34
N SER A 111 -23.08 -4.10 22.63
CA SER A 111 -22.83 -2.89 23.41
C SER A 111 -23.02 -1.65 22.54
N ALA A 112 -23.41 -0.54 23.16
CA ALA A 112 -23.89 0.65 22.48
C ALA A 112 -23.46 1.95 23.19
N ARG A 113 -23.29 2.99 22.38
CA ARG A 113 -23.31 4.41 22.77
C ARG A 113 -24.75 4.93 22.68
N SER A 114 -24.98 6.15 23.14
CA SER A 114 -26.25 6.86 22.92
C SER A 114 -26.60 7.00 21.42
N SER A 115 -25.59 6.98 20.54
CA SER A 115 -25.74 7.05 19.09
C SER A 115 -25.99 5.70 18.39
N GLY A 116 -26.01 4.59 19.12
CA GLY A 116 -26.19 3.24 18.56
C GLY A 116 -25.08 2.26 18.94
N ALA A 117 -25.06 1.08 18.30
CA ALA A 117 -24.07 0.04 18.56
C ALA A 117 -22.62 0.54 18.39
N ILE A 118 -21.71 0.03 19.21
CA ILE A 118 -20.29 0.31 19.06
C ILE A 118 -19.75 -0.57 17.93
N THR A 119 -19.35 0.04 16.81
CA THR A 119 -18.86 -0.65 15.62
C THR A 119 -17.42 -0.27 15.26
N ASN A 120 -16.72 0.43 16.16
CA ASN A 120 -15.36 0.92 15.96
C ASN A 120 -14.47 0.68 17.19
N GLY A 121 -14.77 -0.36 17.98
CA GLY A 121 -13.92 -0.80 19.09
C GLY A 121 -12.60 -1.37 18.58
N VAL A 122 -11.54 -1.22 19.37
CA VAL A 122 -10.19 -1.77 19.08
C VAL A 122 -9.53 -2.44 20.27
N ALA A 123 -9.99 -2.19 21.50
CA ALA A 123 -9.55 -2.91 22.69
C ALA A 123 -10.65 -2.93 23.76
N LEU A 124 -10.63 -3.93 24.64
CA LEU A 124 -11.65 -4.16 25.65
C LEU A 124 -11.06 -4.38 27.04
N ALA A 125 -11.76 -3.91 28.07
CA ALA A 125 -11.48 -4.33 29.44
C ALA A 125 -12.78 -4.53 30.22
N ALA A 126 -13.03 -5.78 30.63
CA ALA A 126 -14.13 -6.13 31.52
C ALA A 126 -13.64 -6.09 32.97
N GLY A 127 -14.16 -5.15 33.76
CA GLY A 127 -13.84 -5.03 35.18
C GLY A 127 -14.77 -5.86 36.07
N TYR A 128 -14.89 -5.45 37.34
CA TYR A 128 -15.78 -6.14 38.27
C TYR A 128 -17.26 -5.80 38.03
N TYR A 129 -17.56 -4.51 37.82
CA TYR A 129 -18.91 -3.98 37.66
C TYR A 129 -19.08 -3.02 36.48
N GLN A 130 -17.99 -2.76 35.77
CA GLN A 130 -17.89 -1.80 34.68
C GLN A 130 -17.08 -2.40 33.54
N SER A 131 -17.21 -1.77 32.38
CA SER A 131 -16.57 -2.16 31.14
C SER A 131 -15.97 -0.93 30.49
N VAL A 132 -14.80 -1.11 29.88
CA VAL A 132 -14.10 -0.08 29.13
C VAL A 132 -13.89 -0.57 27.71
N VAL A 133 -14.13 0.30 26.73
CA VAL A 133 -13.90 0.06 25.32
C VAL A 133 -13.02 1.20 24.81
N LEU A 134 -11.94 0.84 24.11
CA LEU A 134 -11.15 1.79 23.33
C LEU A 134 -11.70 1.82 21.91
N ASP A 135 -11.90 3.00 21.36
CA ASP A 135 -12.29 3.15 19.96
C ASP A 135 -11.12 3.39 19.02
N SER A 136 -11.37 3.25 17.72
CA SER A 136 -10.37 3.39 16.65
C SER A 136 -9.72 4.77 16.54
N PHE A 137 -10.24 5.78 17.25
CA PHE A 137 -9.67 7.12 17.33
C PHE A 137 -8.82 7.32 18.59
N GLY A 138 -8.62 6.25 19.37
CA GLY A 138 -7.89 6.27 20.63
C GLY A 138 -8.66 6.91 21.78
N ASN A 139 -10.00 6.95 21.73
CA ASN A 139 -10.82 7.46 22.83
C ASN A 139 -11.35 6.30 23.69
N PRO A 140 -11.13 6.31 25.02
CA PRO A 140 -11.75 5.35 25.91
C PRO A 140 -13.19 5.74 26.26
N TRP A 141 -14.05 4.73 26.28
CA TRP A 141 -15.47 4.83 26.63
C TRP A 141 -15.80 3.81 27.72
N CYS A 142 -16.63 4.18 28.69
CA CYS A 142 -16.99 3.31 29.81
C CYS A 142 -18.50 3.15 29.97
N PHE A 143 -18.93 2.00 30.48
CA PHE A 143 -20.32 1.76 30.90
C PHE A 143 -20.36 0.80 32.10
N GLY A 144 -21.45 0.81 32.85
CA GLY A 144 -21.63 0.04 34.07
C GLY A 144 -21.73 0.90 35.34
N TYR A 145 -21.23 0.34 36.44
CA TYR A 145 -21.22 0.97 37.76
C TYR A 145 -20.32 2.20 37.81
N ASN A 146 -20.67 3.20 38.64
CA ASN A 146 -20.00 4.51 38.66
C ASN A 146 -20.01 5.24 40.02
N SER A 147 -20.33 4.57 41.13
CA SER A 147 -20.47 5.30 42.41
C SER A 147 -19.15 5.91 42.91
N PHE A 148 -18.01 5.43 42.43
CA PHE A 148 -16.68 5.97 42.72
C PHE A 148 -16.07 6.69 41.52
N GLY A 149 -16.83 6.93 40.44
CA GLY A 149 -16.34 7.61 39.24
C GLY A 149 -15.61 6.70 38.26
N GLU A 150 -15.85 5.38 38.30
CA GLU A 150 -15.24 4.35 37.45
C GLU A 150 -15.46 4.53 35.95
N LEU A 151 -16.46 5.32 35.56
CA LEU A 151 -16.73 5.65 34.16
C LEU A 151 -15.90 6.83 33.66
N GLY A 152 -15.20 7.55 34.54
CA GLY A 152 -14.24 8.58 34.13
C GLY A 152 -14.87 9.79 33.45
N ASN A 153 -16.19 9.98 33.54
CA ASN A 153 -16.98 11.02 32.86
C ASN A 153 -17.25 12.26 33.74
N ASN A 154 -16.49 12.42 34.82
CA ASN A 154 -16.65 13.42 35.87
C ASN A 154 -18.04 13.40 36.57
N GLY A 155 -18.72 12.26 36.56
CA GLY A 155 -19.97 12.01 37.26
C GLY A 155 -19.92 10.75 38.13
N SER A 156 -21.01 10.46 38.83
CA SER A 156 -21.14 9.28 39.70
C SER A 156 -22.37 8.40 39.37
N SER A 157 -23.07 8.70 38.28
CA SER A 157 -24.24 7.95 37.84
C SER A 157 -23.82 6.73 37.00
N HIS A 158 -24.43 5.58 37.28
CA HIS A 158 -24.28 4.38 36.44
C HIS A 158 -24.76 4.66 35.02
N SER A 159 -24.22 3.94 34.05
CA SER A 159 -24.64 4.09 32.66
C SER A 159 -24.81 2.75 31.98
N SER A 160 -25.94 2.55 31.30
CA SER A 160 -26.20 1.40 30.44
C SER A 160 -25.77 1.58 29.00
N THR A 161 -25.20 2.75 28.66
CA THR A 161 -24.57 3.03 27.37
C THR A 161 -23.19 3.62 27.60
N ALA A 162 -22.27 3.43 26.66
CA ALA A 162 -20.91 3.93 26.78
C ALA A 162 -20.86 5.46 26.86
N VAL A 163 -20.15 5.99 27.87
CA VAL A 163 -19.88 7.42 28.07
C VAL A 163 -18.39 7.70 27.85
N GLN A 164 -18.07 8.86 27.30
CA GLN A 164 -16.69 9.24 27.00
C GLN A 164 -15.93 9.56 28.29
N VAL A 165 -14.70 9.06 28.40
CA VAL A 165 -13.80 9.38 29.51
C VAL A 165 -13.18 10.75 29.33
N VAL A 166 -13.06 11.51 30.42
CA VAL A 166 -12.45 12.84 30.45
C VAL A 166 -11.22 12.87 31.35
N LYS A 167 -10.35 13.84 31.10
CA LYS A 167 -9.27 14.31 31.97
C LYS A 167 -9.56 15.76 32.39
N SER A 168 -8.73 16.34 33.25
CA SER A 168 -8.92 17.71 33.76
C SER A 168 -9.01 18.79 32.66
N SER A 169 -8.41 18.54 31.48
CA SER A 169 -8.40 19.47 30.35
C SER A 169 -9.40 19.15 29.23
N GLY A 170 -10.32 18.20 29.44
CA GLY A 170 -11.33 17.82 28.44
C GLY A 170 -11.34 16.31 28.17
N ASN A 171 -11.68 15.89 26.95
CA ASN A 171 -11.75 14.46 26.62
C ASN A 171 -10.36 13.79 26.71
N LEU A 172 -10.34 12.56 27.22
CA LEU A 172 -9.15 11.71 27.11
C LEU A 172 -9.13 11.09 25.70
N GLY A 173 -7.97 11.15 25.04
CA GLY A 173 -7.76 10.61 23.71
C GLY A 173 -6.28 10.27 23.50
N GLY A 174 -5.94 9.65 22.36
CA GLY A 174 -4.60 9.16 22.10
C GLY A 174 -4.23 7.94 22.95
N CYS A 175 -5.22 7.12 23.31
CA CYS A 175 -5.00 5.86 24.03
C CYS A 175 -4.80 4.68 23.08
N ILE A 176 -4.01 3.70 23.52
CA ILE A 176 -3.66 2.48 22.77
C ILE A 176 -4.06 1.19 23.50
N ALA A 177 -4.33 1.26 24.80
CA ALA A 177 -4.85 0.14 25.59
C ALA A 177 -5.74 0.63 26.73
N VAL A 178 -6.57 -0.26 27.25
CA VAL A 178 -7.49 -0.02 28.38
C VAL A 178 -7.41 -1.16 29.38
N ALA A 179 -7.67 -0.87 30.65
CA ALA A 179 -7.73 -1.87 31.71
C ALA A 179 -8.83 -1.54 32.71
N ALA A 180 -9.39 -2.55 33.39
CA ALA A 180 -10.48 -2.39 34.34
C ALA A 180 -10.32 -3.34 35.52
N GLY A 181 -10.41 -2.82 36.74
CA GLY A 181 -10.35 -3.59 37.99
C GLY A 181 -11.65 -3.49 38.79
N GLN A 182 -11.59 -3.73 40.10
CA GLN A 182 -12.70 -3.45 41.00
C GLN A 182 -12.70 -1.97 41.37
N TYR A 183 -13.77 -1.25 41.02
CA TYR A 183 -13.94 0.18 41.29
C TYR A 183 -12.83 1.08 40.72
N MET A 184 -12.09 0.62 39.70
CA MET A 184 -11.06 1.38 39.02
C MET A 184 -11.01 1.02 37.54
N SER A 185 -10.62 2.00 36.73
CA SER A 185 -10.47 1.86 35.28
C SER A 185 -9.24 2.66 34.85
N GLY A 186 -8.70 2.34 33.69
CA GLY A 186 -7.49 2.98 33.19
C GLY A 186 -7.30 2.86 31.70
N ALA A 187 -6.38 3.66 31.19
CA ALA A 187 -5.97 3.68 29.80
C ALA A 187 -4.47 3.99 29.69
N LEU A 188 -3.83 3.40 28.69
CA LEU A 188 -2.46 3.67 28.30
C LEU A 188 -2.47 4.61 27.09
N SER A 189 -1.77 5.73 27.17
CA SER A 189 -1.59 6.65 26.03
C SER A 189 -0.44 6.25 25.12
N PHE A 190 -0.48 6.69 23.87
CA PHE A 190 0.55 6.41 22.85
C PHE A 190 1.95 6.92 23.23
N ASP A 191 2.03 7.94 24.08
CA ASP A 191 3.28 8.48 24.63
C ASP A 191 3.82 7.67 25.83
N GLY A 192 3.15 6.55 26.16
CA GLY A 192 3.58 5.61 27.18
C GLY A 192 3.25 6.03 28.62
N LYS A 193 2.26 6.92 28.82
CA LYS A 193 1.74 7.27 30.16
C LYS A 193 0.51 6.43 30.53
N VAL A 194 0.38 6.14 31.81
CA VAL A 194 -0.78 5.40 32.35
C VAL A 194 -1.74 6.36 33.03
N TYR A 195 -3.00 6.36 32.60
CA TYR A 195 -4.08 7.12 33.21
C TYR A 195 -5.01 6.19 34.01
N THR A 196 -5.43 6.62 35.19
CA THR A 196 -6.34 5.88 36.08
C THR A 196 -7.45 6.78 36.63
N TRP A 197 -8.59 6.17 36.95
CA TRP A 197 -9.74 6.83 37.60
C TRP A 197 -10.57 5.83 38.41
N GLY A 198 -11.44 6.32 39.29
CA GLY A 198 -12.26 5.53 40.21
C GLY A 198 -11.87 5.70 41.68
N SER A 199 -11.94 4.63 42.47
CA SER A 199 -11.66 4.62 43.91
C SER A 199 -10.17 4.72 44.24
N HIS A 200 -9.81 5.51 45.24
CA HIS A 200 -8.43 5.61 45.74
C HIS A 200 -8.07 4.47 46.71
N ALA A 201 -9.03 3.64 47.12
CA ALA A 201 -8.84 2.63 48.15
C ALA A 201 -7.60 1.77 47.87
N ASN A 202 -6.77 1.53 48.88
CA ASN A 202 -5.53 0.75 48.79
C ASN A 202 -4.47 1.32 47.82
N GLY A 203 -4.59 2.57 47.36
CA GLY A 203 -3.62 3.16 46.44
C GLY A 203 -3.79 2.71 44.99
N ARG A 204 -4.93 2.10 44.64
CA ARG A 204 -5.15 1.43 43.35
C ARG A 204 -5.09 2.33 42.11
N LEU A 205 -5.13 3.65 42.29
CA LEU A 205 -4.91 4.62 41.20
C LEU A 205 -3.45 5.07 41.03
N GLY A 206 -2.55 4.72 41.96
CA GLY A 206 -1.11 4.87 41.75
C GLY A 206 -0.55 6.30 41.79
N PHE A 207 -1.22 7.25 42.43
CA PHE A 207 -0.75 8.65 42.52
C PHE A 207 -0.60 9.20 43.94
N GLY A 208 -0.53 8.32 44.95
CA GLY A 208 -0.22 8.69 46.33
C GLY A 208 -1.43 8.83 47.27
N MET A 209 -2.66 8.70 46.77
CA MET A 209 -3.87 8.72 47.60
C MET A 209 -4.40 7.31 47.88
N THR A 210 -4.92 7.11 49.10
CA THR A 210 -5.48 5.83 49.57
C THR A 210 -6.94 5.90 50.00
N THR A 211 -7.55 7.10 50.00
CA THR A 211 -8.94 7.34 50.40
C THR A 211 -9.62 8.34 49.47
N GLY A 212 -10.94 8.23 49.30
CA GLY A 212 -11.72 9.01 48.35
C GLY A 212 -11.84 8.35 46.98
N SER A 213 -12.24 9.12 45.98
CA SER A 213 -12.38 8.68 44.60
C SER A 213 -12.24 9.84 43.62
N ARG A 214 -12.07 9.54 42.33
CA ARG A 214 -11.90 10.50 41.25
C ARG A 214 -12.68 10.05 40.02
N GLY A 215 -13.58 10.91 39.55
CA GLY A 215 -14.41 10.65 38.37
C GLY A 215 -13.79 11.01 37.03
N TYR A 216 -12.51 11.34 36.94
CA TYR A 216 -11.81 11.68 35.70
C TYR A 216 -10.40 11.09 35.70
N ALA A 217 -9.82 10.90 34.52
CA ALA A 217 -8.52 10.30 34.30
C ALA A 217 -7.35 11.22 34.74
N ASP A 218 -6.37 10.66 35.44
CA ASP A 218 -5.09 11.31 35.77
C ASP A 218 -3.93 10.31 35.77
N THR A 219 -2.70 10.81 35.73
CA THR A 219 -1.50 10.00 35.56
C THR A 219 -1.10 9.22 36.82
N VAL A 220 -0.72 7.95 36.63
CA VAL A 220 0.02 7.16 37.62
C VAL A 220 1.41 7.76 37.80
N ARG A 221 1.92 7.74 39.04
CA ARG A 221 3.20 8.36 39.41
C ARG A 221 4.12 7.40 40.15
N THR A 222 5.42 7.65 40.05
CA THR A 222 6.44 7.02 40.89
C THR A 222 6.48 7.68 42.28
N ALA A 223 7.17 7.06 43.24
CA ALA A 223 7.36 7.64 44.58
C ALA A 223 8.13 8.97 44.57
N LEU A 224 8.83 9.31 43.47
CA LEU A 224 9.45 10.62 43.26
C LEU A 224 8.44 11.67 42.77
N ASN A 225 7.16 11.32 42.72
CA ASN A 225 6.06 12.16 42.23
C ASN A 225 6.23 12.60 40.77
N THR A 226 6.83 11.73 39.95
CA THR A 226 6.94 11.90 38.50
C THR A 226 5.94 10.99 37.81
N ASP A 227 5.40 11.40 36.66
CA ASP A 227 4.57 10.53 35.83
C ASP A 227 5.32 9.23 35.51
N LEU A 228 4.60 8.11 35.54
CA LEU A 228 5.08 6.84 35.00
C LEU A 228 5.04 6.92 33.47
N THR A 229 6.18 6.71 32.82
CA THR A 229 6.35 6.84 31.36
C THR A 229 7.06 5.62 30.78
N GLY A 230 7.00 5.46 29.44
CA GLY A 230 7.69 4.37 28.74
C GLY A 230 6.99 3.02 28.89
N ILE A 231 5.68 3.03 29.14
CA ILE A 231 4.83 1.85 29.29
C ILE A 231 4.31 1.39 27.93
N SER A 232 4.30 0.08 27.69
CA SER A 232 3.78 -0.57 26.47
C SER A 232 2.52 -1.41 26.71
N ALA A 233 2.27 -1.86 27.94
CA ALA A 233 1.02 -2.56 28.29
C ALA A 233 0.62 -2.29 29.75
N ILE A 234 -0.68 -2.41 30.04
CA ILE A 234 -1.26 -2.25 31.38
C ILE A 234 -2.27 -3.36 31.66
N GLU A 235 -2.31 -3.84 32.89
CA GLU A 235 -3.28 -4.87 33.32
C GLU A 235 -3.70 -4.65 34.76
N PHE A 236 -5.00 -4.74 35.02
CA PHE A 236 -5.60 -4.42 36.31
C PHE A 236 -6.24 -5.66 36.92
N GLY A 237 -5.80 -6.03 38.13
CA GLY A 237 -6.55 -6.94 38.96
C GLY A 237 -7.67 -6.23 39.73
N ASP A 238 -8.29 -6.91 40.69
CA ASP A 238 -9.38 -6.32 41.45
C ASP A 238 -8.95 -5.03 42.16
N THR A 239 -7.76 -5.00 42.77
CA THR A 239 -7.37 -3.87 43.63
C THR A 239 -5.95 -3.37 43.41
N GLN A 240 -5.31 -3.78 42.30
CA GLN A 240 -3.94 -3.49 41.94
C GLN A 240 -3.80 -3.29 40.42
N GLY A 241 -2.86 -2.45 40.01
CA GLY A 241 -2.49 -2.29 38.62
C GLY A 241 -1.06 -2.74 38.37
N LEU A 242 -0.83 -3.31 37.20
CA LEU A 242 0.49 -3.62 36.63
C LEU A 242 0.69 -2.83 35.35
N ALA A 243 1.95 -2.50 35.07
CA ALA A 243 2.38 -1.88 33.82
C ALA A 243 3.69 -2.51 33.33
N LEU A 244 3.73 -2.90 32.06
CA LEU A 244 4.92 -3.38 31.37
C LEU A 244 5.59 -2.21 30.67
N ALA A 245 6.85 -1.96 31.00
CA ALA A 245 7.68 -0.98 30.31
C ALA A 245 8.27 -1.56 29.02
N SER A 246 8.55 -0.70 28.05
CA SER A 246 9.14 -1.08 26.76
C SER A 246 10.54 -1.70 26.85
N ASP A 247 11.22 -1.52 27.99
CA ASP A 247 12.49 -2.17 28.31
C ASP A 247 12.35 -3.55 28.97
N GLY A 248 11.12 -4.08 29.02
CA GLY A 248 10.80 -5.40 29.58
C GLY A 248 10.71 -5.43 31.11
N LYS A 249 10.74 -4.28 31.80
CA LYS A 249 10.51 -4.19 33.25
C LYS A 249 9.04 -4.07 33.60
N VAL A 250 8.66 -4.55 34.78
CA VAL A 250 7.28 -4.46 35.28
C VAL A 250 7.18 -3.53 36.48
N TRP A 251 6.14 -2.72 36.50
CA TRP A 251 5.74 -1.86 37.62
C TRP A 251 4.40 -2.33 38.17
N GLY A 252 4.21 -2.17 39.49
CA GLY A 252 2.96 -2.46 40.16
C GLY A 252 2.60 -1.40 41.21
N TRP A 253 1.30 -1.22 41.46
CA TRP A 253 0.75 -0.35 42.50
C TRP A 253 -0.60 -0.87 43.00
N GLY A 254 -1.07 -0.36 44.13
CA GLY A 254 -2.32 -0.76 44.77
C GLY A 254 -2.13 -1.74 45.92
N ALA A 255 -3.08 -2.66 46.08
CA ALA A 255 -3.05 -3.64 47.16
C ALA A 255 -1.85 -4.59 47.05
N ASN A 256 -1.22 -4.90 48.19
CA ASN A 256 -0.07 -5.83 48.23
C ASN A 256 -0.01 -6.72 49.49
N THR A 257 -1.13 -6.88 50.19
CA THR A 257 -1.19 -7.69 51.42
C THR A 257 -0.91 -9.16 51.17
N ASN A 258 -1.05 -9.63 49.93
CA ASN A 258 -0.78 -11.00 49.51
C ASN A 258 0.50 -11.11 48.66
N GLY A 259 1.23 -10.02 48.41
CA GLY A 259 2.40 -10.01 47.55
C GLY A 259 2.08 -9.92 46.05
N GLN A 260 0.84 -9.56 45.69
CA GLN A 260 0.37 -9.51 44.29
C GLN A 260 1.08 -8.46 43.40
N LEU A 261 1.91 -7.59 43.98
CA LEU A 261 2.76 -6.67 43.23
C LEU A 261 4.18 -7.22 42.99
N GLY A 262 4.57 -8.34 43.59
CA GLY A 262 5.90 -8.91 43.39
C GLY A 262 7.05 -8.05 43.94
N THR A 263 6.75 -7.13 44.87
CA THR A 263 7.71 -6.24 45.53
C THR A 263 8.07 -6.72 46.95
N GLY A 264 7.75 -7.96 47.29
CA GLY A 264 7.67 -8.50 48.65
C GLY A 264 6.25 -8.53 49.20
N VAL A 265 6.04 -9.27 50.29
CA VAL A 265 4.73 -9.36 50.97
C VAL A 265 4.55 -8.19 51.94
N GLY A 266 3.45 -7.45 51.82
CA GLY A 266 3.03 -6.41 52.76
C GLY A 266 3.06 -4.99 52.18
N GLY A 267 2.28 -4.10 52.82
CA GLY A 267 2.20 -2.66 52.52
C GLY A 267 1.64 -2.33 51.13
N ASN A 268 0.43 -1.75 51.08
CA ASN A 268 -0.14 -1.24 49.83
C ASN A 268 0.79 -0.17 49.23
N GLN A 269 0.95 -0.17 47.91
CA GLN A 269 1.81 0.77 47.18
C GLN A 269 0.94 1.86 46.55
N ALA A 270 0.93 3.05 47.13
CA ALA A 270 0.16 4.17 46.59
C ALA A 270 0.79 4.80 45.33
N TYR A 271 2.03 4.44 45.00
CA TYR A 271 2.76 4.84 43.81
C TYR A 271 3.28 3.60 43.08
N ALA A 272 3.56 3.73 41.79
CA ALA A 272 4.18 2.66 41.02
C ALA A 272 5.57 2.30 41.57
N ALA A 273 5.78 1.02 41.84
CA ALA A 273 7.03 0.42 42.27
C ALA A 273 7.41 -0.73 41.33
N LYS A 274 8.71 -0.95 41.09
CA LYS A 274 9.17 -2.02 40.21
C LYS A 274 9.00 -3.39 40.88
N VAL A 275 8.54 -4.36 40.10
CA VAL A 275 8.53 -5.78 40.48
C VAL A 275 9.98 -6.25 40.64
N GLN A 276 10.26 -7.00 41.71
CA GLN A 276 11.60 -7.46 42.03
C GLN A 276 11.72 -8.97 41.83
N ILE A 277 12.85 -9.43 41.28
CA ILE A 277 13.08 -10.87 41.04
C ILE A 277 13.27 -11.65 42.34
N SER A 278 13.74 -11.01 43.42
CA SER A 278 14.05 -11.66 44.68
C SER A 278 14.11 -10.68 45.86
N SER A 279 14.12 -11.20 47.09
CA SER A 279 14.34 -10.42 48.30
C SER A 279 15.74 -9.80 48.40
N SER A 280 16.73 -10.34 47.68
CA SER A 280 18.06 -9.72 47.54
C SER A 280 18.07 -8.52 46.58
N GLY A 281 16.94 -8.18 45.97
CA GLY A 281 16.79 -7.12 44.99
C GLY A 281 16.95 -7.60 43.54
N GLY A 282 16.99 -6.62 42.63
CA GLY A 282 17.01 -6.82 41.18
C GLY A 282 15.63 -6.62 40.56
N ASP A 283 15.57 -5.78 39.52
CA ASP A 283 14.35 -5.58 38.74
C ASP A 283 14.01 -6.87 37.97
N LEU A 284 12.73 -7.22 37.89
CA LEU A 284 12.26 -8.21 36.93
C LEU A 284 12.37 -7.62 35.51
N THR A 285 13.04 -8.34 34.61
CA THR A 285 13.31 -7.90 33.21
C THR A 285 12.90 -8.96 32.20
N ASP A 286 12.94 -8.59 30.92
CA ASP A 286 12.65 -9.47 29.77
C ASP A 286 11.21 -10.01 29.79
N VAL A 287 10.29 -9.25 30.37
CA VAL A 287 8.86 -9.58 30.39
C VAL A 287 8.23 -9.17 29.06
N THR A 288 7.40 -10.05 28.50
CA THR A 288 6.70 -9.84 27.22
C THR A 288 5.19 -9.77 27.37
N ASP A 289 4.65 -10.32 28.46
CA ASP A 289 3.21 -10.29 28.76
C ASP A 289 2.99 -10.24 30.27
N ILE A 290 1.90 -9.59 30.69
CA ILE A 290 1.50 -9.40 32.08
C ILE A 290 0.02 -9.73 32.25
N SER A 291 -0.39 -10.20 33.42
CA SER A 291 -1.80 -10.32 33.78
C SER A 291 -1.98 -10.27 35.29
N SER A 292 -3.09 -9.70 35.75
CA SER A 292 -3.40 -9.60 37.17
C SER A 292 -4.90 -9.76 37.41
N ALA A 293 -5.26 -10.41 38.51
CA ALA A 293 -6.64 -10.56 38.97
C ALA A 293 -6.66 -10.51 40.50
N ASP A 294 -7.85 -10.54 41.13
CA ASP A 294 -8.11 -10.65 42.57
C ASP A 294 -6.88 -10.41 43.49
N ASN A 295 -6.12 -11.46 43.80
CA ASN A 295 -4.96 -11.37 44.71
C ASN A 295 -3.67 -12.01 44.16
N HIS A 296 -3.55 -12.22 42.84
CA HIS A 296 -2.31 -12.72 42.24
C HIS A 296 -2.07 -12.16 40.84
N SER A 297 -0.83 -12.29 40.40
CA SER A 297 -0.35 -11.78 39.13
C SER A 297 0.51 -12.83 38.44
N ALA A 298 0.55 -12.76 37.11
CA ALA A 298 1.32 -13.63 36.25
C ALA A 298 2.05 -12.80 35.19
N VAL A 299 3.22 -13.28 34.76
CA VAL A 299 4.00 -12.67 33.68
C VAL A 299 4.63 -13.75 32.80
N VAL A 300 4.87 -13.42 31.54
CA VAL A 300 5.70 -14.21 30.62
C VAL A 300 7.05 -13.56 30.49
N ARG A 301 8.12 -14.35 30.63
CA ARG A 301 9.50 -13.91 30.46
C ARG A 301 10.16 -14.59 29.27
N TRP A 302 10.83 -13.78 28.45
CA TRP A 302 11.62 -14.21 27.30
C TRP A 302 13.06 -13.69 27.40
N ASN A 303 13.90 -14.36 28.20
CA ASN A 303 15.34 -14.10 28.18
C ASN A 303 16.01 -15.15 27.28
N GLY A 304 17.19 -14.88 26.70
CA GLY A 304 17.81 -15.80 25.72
C GLY A 304 17.95 -17.28 26.16
N SER A 305 17.91 -17.59 27.46
CA SER A 305 17.91 -18.93 28.04
C SER A 305 16.54 -19.46 28.50
N GLU A 306 15.52 -18.60 28.54
CA GLU A 306 14.17 -18.83 29.06
C GLU A 306 13.14 -18.36 28.01
N GLN A 307 12.86 -19.20 27.02
CA GLN A 307 11.92 -18.90 25.93
C GLN A 307 10.47 -19.07 26.41
N GLY A 308 9.83 -17.98 26.84
CA GLY A 308 8.41 -17.95 27.20
C GLY A 308 8.11 -18.70 28.50
N THR A 309 8.91 -18.48 29.55
CA THR A 309 8.64 -19.04 30.89
C THR A 309 7.60 -18.21 31.62
N VAL A 310 6.73 -18.87 32.41
CA VAL A 310 5.70 -18.17 33.20
C VAL A 310 6.14 -18.03 34.65
N TRP A 311 5.97 -16.83 35.19
CA TRP A 311 6.23 -16.51 36.59
C TRP A 311 5.00 -15.91 37.24
N THR A 312 4.72 -16.29 38.48
CA THR A 312 3.53 -15.87 39.23
C THR A 312 3.90 -15.38 40.63
N PHE A 313 3.09 -14.51 41.21
CA PHE A 313 3.28 -13.97 42.55
C PHE A 313 1.95 -13.48 43.13
N GLY A 314 1.86 -13.41 44.46
CA GLY A 314 0.64 -13.08 45.19
C GLY A 314 0.11 -14.23 46.05
N ASN A 315 -1.21 -14.33 46.15
CA ASN A 315 -1.88 -15.38 46.90
C ASN A 315 -1.71 -16.75 46.23
N ASP A 316 -1.33 -17.77 47.01
CA ASP A 316 -1.16 -19.14 46.52
C ASP A 316 -2.32 -20.08 46.90
N GLY A 317 -3.40 -19.53 47.47
CA GLY A 317 -4.58 -20.32 47.78
C GLY A 317 -5.12 -21.05 46.55
N ASN A 318 -5.40 -22.35 46.67
CA ASN A 318 -5.86 -23.23 45.58
C ASN A 318 -4.79 -23.53 44.51
N GLY A 319 -3.51 -23.19 44.73
CA GLY A 319 -2.41 -23.49 43.81
C GLY A 319 -2.40 -22.63 42.55
N ARG A 320 -3.01 -21.45 42.61
CA ARG A 320 -3.14 -20.52 41.47
C ARG A 320 -1.80 -19.95 40.98
N LEU A 321 -0.73 -20.08 41.76
CA LEU A 321 0.62 -19.73 41.32
C LEU A 321 1.30 -20.85 40.53
N GLY A 322 0.83 -22.10 40.61
CA GLY A 322 1.38 -23.18 39.81
C GLY A 322 2.80 -23.60 40.20
N ASP A 323 3.24 -23.27 41.41
CA ASP A 323 4.61 -23.50 41.90
C ASP A 323 4.76 -24.84 42.66
N GLY A 324 3.72 -25.68 42.64
CA GLY A 324 3.62 -26.93 43.39
C GLY A 324 3.06 -26.78 44.81
N ASN A 325 2.74 -25.57 45.26
CA ASN A 325 2.06 -25.30 46.53
C ASN A 325 0.57 -24.98 46.31
N THR A 326 -0.21 -24.94 47.40
CA THR A 326 -1.66 -24.65 47.35
C THR A 326 -2.11 -23.63 48.40
N SER A 327 -1.16 -23.00 49.08
CA SER A 327 -1.43 -22.12 50.21
C SER A 327 -0.22 -21.25 50.52
N GLY A 328 -0.49 -20.03 51.00
CA GLY A 328 0.54 -19.06 51.35
C GLY A 328 0.44 -17.81 50.49
N ASN A 329 1.44 -16.95 50.61
CA ASN A 329 1.60 -15.74 49.82
C ASN A 329 3.05 -15.69 49.34
N VAL A 330 3.26 -15.47 48.05
CA VAL A 330 4.58 -15.40 47.43
C VAL A 330 4.80 -13.95 46.99
N GLY A 331 5.67 -13.23 47.70
CA GLY A 331 5.90 -11.80 47.46
C GLY A 331 6.84 -11.47 46.31
N TYR A 332 7.49 -12.46 45.72
CA TYR A 332 8.41 -12.31 44.59
C TYR A 332 8.06 -13.35 43.52
N PRO A 333 8.27 -13.07 42.22
CA PRO A 333 7.92 -14.00 41.15
C PRO A 333 8.52 -15.40 41.36
N THR A 334 7.71 -16.44 41.20
CA THR A 334 8.12 -17.85 41.20
C THR A 334 7.74 -18.52 39.88
N LYS A 335 8.54 -19.48 39.40
CA LYS A 335 8.29 -20.16 38.12
C LYS A 335 7.16 -21.17 38.23
N VAL A 336 6.29 -21.19 37.22
CA VAL A 336 5.23 -22.19 37.07
C VAL A 336 5.81 -23.55 36.66
N LYS A 337 5.37 -24.59 37.36
CA LYS A 337 5.80 -25.98 37.17
C LYS A 337 4.74 -26.80 36.41
N THR A 338 5.21 -27.79 35.67
CA THR A 338 4.36 -28.78 34.99
C THR A 338 4.25 -30.10 35.75
N SER A 339 5.10 -30.33 36.74
CA SER A 339 5.05 -31.53 37.60
C SER A 339 5.74 -31.29 38.94
N SER A 340 5.75 -32.30 39.81
CA SER A 340 6.52 -32.29 41.06
C SER A 340 8.04 -32.37 40.85
N THR A 341 8.48 -32.78 39.66
CA THR A 341 9.89 -32.64 39.25
C THR A 341 10.13 -31.20 38.77
N PRO A 342 11.34 -30.64 38.85
CA PRO A 342 11.60 -29.23 38.52
C PRO A 342 11.59 -28.96 37.00
N THR A 343 10.47 -29.27 36.35
CA THR A 343 10.14 -28.95 34.96
C THR A 343 9.20 -27.74 34.94
N TYR A 344 9.55 -26.75 34.14
CA TYR A 344 8.84 -25.47 34.09
C TYR A 344 8.04 -25.33 32.80
N LEU A 345 6.96 -24.56 32.87
CA LEU A 345 6.17 -24.20 31.70
C LEU A 345 6.97 -23.22 30.82
N THR A 346 7.05 -23.49 29.52
CA THR A 346 7.84 -22.75 28.53
C THR A 346 7.04 -22.55 27.25
N ASN A 347 7.58 -21.77 26.29
CA ASN A 347 6.96 -21.48 24.99
C ASN A 347 5.60 -20.78 25.10
N ILE A 348 5.35 -20.07 26.21
CA ILE A 348 4.13 -19.30 26.44
C ILE A 348 4.24 -17.93 25.78
N VAL A 349 3.15 -17.50 25.14
CA VAL A 349 3.01 -16.19 24.48
C VAL A 349 1.98 -15.29 25.15
N GLN A 350 1.04 -15.87 25.91
CA GLN A 350 0.03 -15.11 26.67
C GLN A 350 -0.27 -15.79 28.01
N VAL A 351 -0.54 -15.00 29.05
CA VAL A 351 -1.09 -15.43 30.33
C VAL A 351 -2.37 -14.67 30.67
N SER A 352 -3.28 -15.32 31.38
CA SER A 352 -4.47 -14.67 31.90
C SER A 352 -4.82 -15.19 33.30
N ALA A 353 -4.75 -14.31 34.30
CA ALA A 353 -5.12 -14.61 35.67
C ALA A 353 -6.62 -14.42 35.88
N GLY A 354 -7.29 -15.38 36.51
CA GLY A 354 -8.66 -15.25 37.03
C GLY A 354 -8.66 -15.07 38.55
N SER A 355 -9.81 -15.07 39.22
CA SER A 355 -9.85 -14.85 40.67
C SER A 355 -9.16 -15.95 41.48
N ALA A 356 -9.15 -17.20 41.03
CA ALA A 356 -8.47 -18.30 41.73
C ALA A 356 -7.80 -19.34 40.83
N HIS A 357 -7.66 -19.06 39.53
CA HIS A 357 -6.99 -19.90 38.55
C HIS A 357 -6.19 -19.03 37.57
N THR A 358 -5.35 -19.66 36.75
CA THR A 358 -4.56 -18.98 35.73
C THR A 358 -4.56 -19.82 34.45
N LEU A 359 -4.62 -19.15 33.31
CA LEU A 359 -4.48 -19.71 31.98
C LEU A 359 -3.17 -19.24 31.34
N ALA A 360 -2.61 -20.07 30.46
CA ALA A 360 -1.48 -19.71 29.61
C ALA A 360 -1.69 -20.29 28.20
N LEU A 361 -1.33 -19.51 27.18
CA LEU A 361 -1.37 -19.89 25.77
C LEU A 361 0.04 -20.10 25.27
N ASP A 362 0.33 -21.26 24.70
CA ASP A 362 1.61 -21.50 24.03
C ASP A 362 1.62 -21.06 22.57
N ALA A 363 2.82 -20.83 22.02
CA ALA A 363 3.02 -20.40 20.64
C ALA A 363 2.51 -21.40 19.59
N SER A 364 2.19 -22.63 19.99
CA SER A 364 1.62 -23.67 19.13
C SER A 364 0.09 -23.70 19.19
N GLY A 365 -0.55 -22.79 19.94
CA GLY A 365 -2.00 -22.65 20.02
C GLY A 365 -2.68 -23.60 21.00
N HIS A 366 -1.96 -24.18 21.97
CA HIS A 366 -2.57 -24.93 23.07
C HIS A 366 -2.70 -24.09 24.34
N VAL A 367 -3.71 -24.44 25.15
CA VAL A 367 -4.00 -23.76 26.41
C VAL A 367 -3.62 -24.64 27.60
N TRP A 368 -3.00 -24.02 28.59
CA TRP A 368 -2.61 -24.58 29.87
C TRP A 368 -3.39 -23.87 30.98
N ALA A 369 -3.76 -24.60 32.03
CA ALA A 369 -4.53 -24.09 33.14
C ALA A 369 -4.09 -24.71 34.48
N TRP A 370 -4.13 -23.90 35.55
CA TRP A 370 -3.90 -24.36 36.93
C TRP A 370 -4.64 -23.50 37.96
N GLY A 371 -4.66 -23.94 39.21
CA GLY A 371 -5.40 -23.29 40.30
C GLY A 371 -6.73 -24.00 40.62
N TYR A 372 -7.75 -23.23 40.99
CA TYR A 372 -9.07 -23.73 41.40
C TYR A 372 -9.86 -24.35 40.23
N ASN A 373 -10.42 -25.53 40.45
CA ASN A 373 -11.19 -26.32 39.48
C ASN A 373 -12.52 -26.85 40.01
N GLY A 374 -12.99 -26.42 41.19
CA GLY A 374 -14.21 -26.98 41.80
C GLY A 374 -15.48 -26.88 40.94
N LEU A 375 -15.48 -25.98 39.95
CA LEU A 375 -16.56 -25.82 38.95
C LEU A 375 -16.06 -25.96 37.51
N GLY A 376 -14.91 -26.60 37.29
CA GLY A 376 -14.43 -26.96 35.96
C GLY A 376 -13.67 -25.86 35.19
N ALA A 377 -13.27 -24.76 35.85
CA ALA A 377 -12.60 -23.61 35.21
C ALA A 377 -11.26 -23.94 34.52
N LEU A 378 -10.67 -25.11 34.79
CA LEU A 378 -9.44 -25.57 34.13
C LEU A 378 -9.67 -26.31 32.82
N GLY A 379 -10.92 -26.56 32.43
CA GLY A 379 -11.25 -27.11 31.11
C GLY A 379 -10.74 -28.53 30.92
N ASN A 380 -10.69 -29.31 31.99
CA ASN A 380 -10.36 -30.73 31.98
C ASN A 380 -11.30 -31.49 32.93
N PRO A 381 -11.54 -32.80 32.69
CA PRO A 381 -12.46 -33.60 33.48
C PRO A 381 -11.86 -34.10 34.81
N SER A 382 -10.81 -33.44 35.34
CA SER A 382 -10.17 -33.84 36.59
C SER A 382 -11.16 -33.78 37.76
N ALA A 383 -11.17 -34.82 38.59
CA ALA A 383 -11.95 -34.86 39.82
C ALA A 383 -11.35 -33.99 40.95
N ALA A 384 -10.13 -33.47 40.77
CA ALA A 384 -9.50 -32.61 41.75
C ALA A 384 -10.10 -31.20 41.71
N ASN A 385 -10.45 -30.67 42.89
CA ASN A 385 -10.99 -29.32 43.04
C ASN A 385 -9.96 -28.21 42.79
N ASN A 386 -8.67 -28.55 42.69
CA ASN A 386 -7.60 -27.65 42.33
C ASN A 386 -6.37 -28.41 41.80
N THR A 387 -5.43 -27.71 41.17
CA THR A 387 -4.11 -28.21 40.79
C THR A 387 -3.05 -27.14 41.02
N ALA A 388 -1.91 -27.54 41.57
CA ALA A 388 -0.73 -26.70 41.78
C ALA A 388 0.27 -26.74 40.62
N PHE A 389 -0.09 -27.39 39.52
CA PHE A 389 0.76 -27.57 38.34
C PHE A 389 -0.02 -27.22 37.08
N ALA A 390 0.65 -26.63 36.10
CA ALA A 390 0.07 -26.36 34.78
C ALA A 390 -0.38 -27.66 34.10
N THR A 391 -1.66 -27.71 33.72
CA THR A 391 -2.27 -28.86 33.02
C THR A 391 -2.89 -28.41 31.72
N GLN A 392 -2.81 -29.24 30.68
CA GLN A 392 -3.33 -28.87 29.36
C GLN A 392 -4.86 -28.97 29.31
N VAL A 393 -5.51 -27.91 28.83
CA VAL A 393 -6.95 -27.84 28.59
C VAL A 393 -7.34 -28.85 27.50
N ARG A 394 -8.45 -29.55 27.70
CA ARG A 394 -8.97 -30.58 26.77
C ARG A 394 -9.88 -29.97 25.72
N ASN A 395 -9.96 -30.58 24.54
CA ASN A 395 -10.93 -30.19 23.52
C ASN A 395 -12.38 -30.57 23.94
N PRO A 396 -13.42 -30.03 23.29
CA PRO A 396 -14.82 -30.28 23.66
C PRO A 396 -15.24 -31.76 23.66
N SER A 397 -14.59 -32.59 22.84
CA SER A 397 -14.84 -34.03 22.73
C SER A 397 -14.05 -34.87 23.73
N ASP A 398 -13.17 -34.25 24.53
CA ASP A 398 -12.26 -34.92 25.46
C ASP A 398 -11.37 -36.01 24.83
N THR A 399 -10.96 -35.79 23.57
CA THR A 399 -10.12 -36.72 22.82
C THR A 399 -8.66 -36.26 22.72
N GLY A 400 -8.38 -35.03 23.13
CA GLY A 400 -7.05 -34.43 23.03
C GLY A 400 -7.00 -33.02 23.60
N ALA A 401 -5.91 -32.31 23.32
CA ALA A 401 -5.73 -30.93 23.73
C ALA A 401 -6.61 -29.97 22.93
N LEU A 402 -7.08 -28.91 23.58
CA LEU A 402 -7.61 -27.74 22.87
C LEU A 402 -6.48 -27.11 22.05
N GLN A 403 -6.75 -26.80 20.78
CA GLN A 403 -5.76 -26.41 19.76
C GLN A 403 -6.27 -25.23 18.94
N ASN A 404 -5.38 -24.64 18.13
CA ASN A 404 -5.65 -23.49 17.26
C ASN A 404 -6.15 -22.26 18.02
N ILE A 405 -5.80 -22.12 19.30
CA ILE A 405 -6.16 -20.95 20.11
C ILE A 405 -5.20 -19.80 19.83
N VAL A 406 -5.74 -18.59 19.73
CA VAL A 406 -4.98 -17.35 19.50
C VAL A 406 -5.18 -16.31 20.60
N TRP A 407 -6.17 -16.52 21.48
CA TRP A 407 -6.44 -15.64 22.60
C TRP A 407 -7.07 -16.38 23.77
N ILE A 408 -6.70 -16.01 24.99
CA ILE A 408 -7.29 -16.55 26.23
C ILE A 408 -7.73 -15.43 27.17
N SER A 409 -8.74 -15.71 27.98
CA SER A 409 -9.17 -14.83 29.05
C SER A 409 -9.75 -15.62 30.22
N ALA A 410 -9.25 -15.37 31.42
CA ALA A 410 -9.73 -15.96 32.66
C ALA A 410 -10.60 -14.95 33.41
N GLY A 411 -11.78 -15.38 33.84
CA GLY A 411 -12.71 -14.53 34.57
C GLY A 411 -13.23 -15.19 35.83
N GLY A 412 -13.96 -14.43 36.63
CA GLY A 412 -14.63 -14.95 37.81
C GLY A 412 -14.41 -14.14 39.07
N ILE A 413 -15.08 -14.60 40.11
CA ILE A 413 -14.90 -14.16 41.50
C ILE A 413 -14.49 -15.36 42.33
N THR A 414 -14.16 -15.14 43.60
CA THR A 414 -13.71 -16.21 44.49
C THR A 414 -14.72 -17.39 44.46
N ALA A 415 -14.21 -18.58 44.15
CA ALA A 415 -14.97 -19.83 43.95
C ALA A 415 -15.98 -19.89 42.76
N ASN A 416 -16.17 -18.82 41.99
CA ASN A 416 -16.99 -18.81 40.76
C ASN A 416 -16.12 -18.39 39.57
N ASN A 417 -15.28 -19.32 39.11
CA ASN A 417 -14.31 -19.08 38.04
C ASN A 417 -14.80 -19.64 36.71
N PHE A 418 -14.53 -18.92 35.64
CA PHE A 418 -14.76 -19.36 34.27
C PHE A 418 -13.59 -18.95 33.39
N SER A 419 -13.57 -19.52 32.19
CA SER A 419 -12.48 -19.35 31.24
C SER A 419 -13.06 -19.25 29.85
N VAL A 420 -12.37 -18.48 29.02
CA VAL A 420 -12.76 -18.21 27.64
C VAL A 420 -11.51 -18.29 26.77
N ALA A 421 -11.65 -18.84 25.56
CA ALA A 421 -10.59 -18.88 24.56
C ALA A 421 -11.14 -18.59 23.17
N VAL A 422 -10.34 -17.99 22.31
CA VAL A 422 -10.68 -17.71 20.90
C VAL A 422 -9.77 -18.54 20.01
N ALA A 423 -10.36 -19.31 19.11
CA ALA A 423 -9.60 -20.01 18.07
C ALA A 423 -9.25 -19.08 16.90
N ALA A 424 -8.25 -19.47 16.11
CA ALA A 424 -7.77 -18.74 14.94
C ALA A 424 -8.85 -18.49 13.87
N ASP A 425 -9.91 -19.30 13.87
CA ASP A 425 -11.09 -19.12 13.01
C ASP A 425 -12.14 -18.18 13.61
N GLY A 426 -11.88 -17.59 14.78
CA GLY A 426 -12.81 -16.71 15.50
C GLY A 426 -13.81 -17.43 16.41
N THR A 427 -13.80 -18.76 16.49
CA THR A 427 -14.68 -19.52 17.40
C THR A 427 -14.36 -19.19 18.84
N VAL A 428 -15.38 -18.83 19.62
CA VAL A 428 -15.24 -18.57 21.06
C VAL A 428 -15.61 -19.82 21.84
N TYR A 429 -14.69 -20.31 22.67
CA TYR A 429 -14.94 -21.38 23.63
C TYR A 429 -15.10 -20.82 25.03
N THR A 430 -16.08 -21.32 25.79
CA THR A 430 -16.30 -20.98 27.20
C THR A 430 -16.39 -22.26 28.06
N TRP A 431 -15.91 -22.19 29.30
CA TRP A 431 -16.06 -23.26 30.30
C TRP A 431 -15.93 -22.71 31.73
N GLY A 432 -16.25 -23.55 32.72
CA GLY A 432 -16.31 -23.18 34.14
C GLY A 432 -17.73 -22.89 34.61
N VAL A 433 -17.88 -21.94 35.54
CA VAL A 433 -19.18 -21.59 36.15
C VAL A 433 -20.12 -20.86 35.17
N ASN A 434 -21.43 -21.04 35.33
CA ASN A 434 -22.45 -20.38 34.53
C ASN A 434 -23.60 -19.76 35.35
N ASN A 435 -23.42 -19.54 36.65
CA ASN A 435 -24.47 -19.07 37.56
C ASN A 435 -25.04 -17.67 37.23
N ASN A 436 -24.45 -16.97 36.26
CA ASN A 436 -24.86 -15.65 35.79
C ASN A 436 -24.79 -15.52 34.25
N GLY A 437 -24.84 -16.65 33.52
CA GLY A 437 -24.81 -16.64 32.05
C GLY A 437 -23.43 -16.41 31.43
N GLN A 438 -22.36 -16.56 32.20
CA GLN A 438 -20.97 -16.33 31.75
C GLN A 438 -20.56 -17.18 30.56
N LEU A 439 -21.21 -18.33 30.35
CA LEU A 439 -20.87 -19.24 29.25
C LEU A 439 -21.63 -18.95 27.95
N ALA A 440 -22.55 -17.97 27.95
CA ALA A 440 -23.34 -17.59 26.78
C ALA A 440 -24.08 -18.76 26.07
N ASN A 441 -24.56 -19.73 26.85
CA ASN A 441 -25.14 -20.99 26.35
C ASN A 441 -26.67 -21.05 26.42
N GLY A 442 -27.35 -19.91 26.58
CA GLY A 442 -28.81 -19.84 26.74
C GLY A 442 -29.32 -20.22 28.15
N SER A 443 -28.42 -20.44 29.12
CA SER A 443 -28.73 -20.70 30.53
C SER A 443 -27.88 -19.81 31.44
N ASN A 444 -28.37 -19.55 32.66
CA ASN A 444 -27.63 -18.92 33.76
C ASN A 444 -27.47 -19.83 34.98
N THR A 445 -27.46 -21.15 34.76
CA THR A 445 -27.22 -22.14 35.82
C THR A 445 -26.21 -23.19 35.38
N GLY A 446 -25.59 -23.83 36.37
CA GLY A 446 -24.68 -24.97 36.17
C GLY A 446 -23.24 -24.57 35.92
N SER A 447 -22.46 -25.54 35.45
CA SER A 447 -21.05 -25.37 35.07
C SER A 447 -20.67 -26.36 33.96
N ARG A 448 -19.52 -26.12 33.32
CA ARG A 448 -18.93 -27.00 32.31
C ARG A 448 -17.47 -27.25 32.63
N SER A 449 -17.07 -28.51 32.70
CA SER A 449 -15.66 -28.91 32.90
C SER A 449 -14.84 -28.98 31.62
N LEU A 450 -15.49 -28.90 30.45
CA LEU A 450 -14.85 -28.90 29.14
C LEU A 450 -15.26 -27.66 28.35
N PRO A 451 -14.34 -27.09 27.54
CA PRO A 451 -14.66 -26.04 26.58
C PRO A 451 -15.90 -26.38 25.74
N ALA A 452 -16.76 -25.39 25.54
CA ALA A 452 -17.88 -25.47 24.61
C ALA A 452 -17.92 -24.20 23.76
N ALA A 453 -18.19 -24.35 22.46
CA ALA A 453 -18.34 -23.22 21.57
C ALA A 453 -19.58 -22.40 21.95
N VAL A 454 -19.44 -21.08 21.96
CA VAL A 454 -20.56 -20.14 22.08
C VAL A 454 -21.32 -20.15 20.76
N ALA A 455 -22.60 -20.54 20.80
CA ALA A 455 -23.41 -20.61 19.59
C ALA A 455 -23.66 -19.21 19.02
N ASN A 456 -23.65 -19.10 17.68
CA ASN A 456 -23.93 -17.87 16.94
C ASN A 456 -23.01 -16.69 17.29
N LEU A 457 -21.78 -16.97 17.76
CA LEU A 457 -20.75 -15.96 17.97
C LEU A 457 -19.44 -16.42 17.35
N LYS A 458 -18.96 -15.62 16.40
CA LYS A 458 -17.62 -15.73 15.81
C LYS A 458 -17.00 -14.35 15.79
N LEU A 459 -15.77 -14.24 16.30
CA LEU A 459 -15.10 -12.94 16.39
C LEU A 459 -14.32 -12.58 15.13
N LEU A 460 -14.11 -13.57 14.27
CA LEU A 460 -13.68 -13.40 12.90
C LEU A 460 -14.82 -13.90 12.01
N PRO A 461 -15.94 -13.16 11.92
CA PRO A 461 -16.99 -13.53 10.98
C PRO A 461 -16.39 -13.57 9.58
N GLY A 462 -16.71 -14.62 8.82
CA GLY A 462 -16.25 -14.73 7.45
C GLY A 462 -16.81 -13.57 6.63
N SER A 463 -16.04 -13.01 5.69
CA SER A 463 -16.67 -12.08 4.73
C SER A 463 -17.54 -12.90 3.78
N PRO A 464 -18.77 -12.43 3.46
CA PRO A 464 -19.57 -13.07 2.43
C PRO A 464 -18.86 -12.94 1.09
N ASP A 465 -19.16 -13.85 0.18
CA ASP A 465 -18.66 -13.85 -1.20
C ASP A 465 -19.85 -13.93 -2.17
N THR A 466 -19.68 -13.57 -3.44
CA THR A 466 -20.75 -13.67 -4.44
C THR A 466 -20.19 -13.75 -5.85
N THR A 467 -20.83 -14.53 -6.71
CA THR A 467 -20.62 -14.44 -8.17
C THR A 467 -21.72 -13.58 -8.81
N LEU A 468 -21.47 -13.07 -10.02
CA LEU A 468 -22.43 -12.32 -10.82
C LEU A 468 -22.44 -12.84 -12.26
N SER A 469 -23.62 -12.93 -12.86
CA SER A 469 -23.82 -13.24 -14.28
C SER A 469 -24.83 -12.27 -14.88
N ALA A 470 -24.65 -11.94 -16.16
CA ALA A 470 -25.59 -11.13 -16.94
C ALA A 470 -26.18 -11.96 -18.09
N THR A 471 -27.46 -11.72 -18.39
CA THR A 471 -28.14 -12.29 -19.56
C THR A 471 -28.89 -11.19 -20.29
N VAL A 472 -28.51 -10.93 -21.53
CA VAL A 472 -29.18 -9.94 -22.39
C VAL A 472 -30.47 -10.56 -22.93
N SER A 473 -31.60 -9.93 -22.64
CA SER A 473 -32.92 -10.37 -23.11
C SER A 473 -33.40 -9.57 -24.32
N GLN A 474 -32.89 -8.35 -24.53
CA GLN A 474 -33.06 -7.56 -25.75
C GLN A 474 -31.73 -6.84 -26.04
N SER A 475 -31.09 -7.18 -27.15
CA SER A 475 -29.76 -6.68 -27.52
C SER A 475 -29.79 -5.34 -28.26
N VAL A 476 -30.95 -4.94 -28.79
CA VAL A 476 -31.13 -3.67 -29.52
C VAL A 476 -31.75 -2.61 -28.61
N SER A 477 -31.32 -1.36 -28.76
CA SER A 477 -31.85 -0.22 -28.00
C SER A 477 -33.31 0.08 -28.37
N PRO A 478 -34.24 0.28 -27.40
CA PRO A 478 -34.03 0.21 -25.95
C PRO A 478 -33.88 -1.23 -25.46
N GLY A 479 -32.69 -1.56 -24.97
CA GLY A 479 -32.30 -2.91 -24.60
C GLY A 479 -32.78 -3.34 -23.22
N ALA A 480 -32.61 -4.63 -22.93
CA ALA A 480 -32.96 -5.22 -21.65
C ALA A 480 -31.97 -6.33 -21.29
N ALA A 481 -31.64 -6.43 -20.00
CA ALA A 481 -30.73 -7.44 -19.47
C ALA A 481 -31.17 -7.85 -18.05
N THR A 482 -30.70 -9.01 -17.59
CA THR A 482 -30.92 -9.50 -16.23
C THR A 482 -29.58 -9.80 -15.57
N LEU A 483 -29.38 -9.27 -14.36
CA LEU A 483 -28.25 -9.55 -13.49
C LEU A 483 -28.66 -10.59 -12.43
N THR A 484 -27.89 -11.66 -12.29
CA THR A 484 -28.13 -12.73 -11.32
C THR A 484 -26.89 -12.95 -10.45
N ALA A 485 -27.03 -12.75 -9.14
CA ALA A 485 -25.98 -12.97 -8.16
C ALA A 485 -26.16 -14.29 -7.40
N ALA A 486 -25.06 -14.91 -6.97
CA ALA A 486 -25.06 -16.11 -6.13
C ALA A 486 -24.20 -15.91 -4.87
N PRO A 487 -24.73 -15.22 -3.84
CA PRO A 487 -23.99 -14.95 -2.61
C PRO A 487 -23.85 -16.19 -1.72
N THR A 488 -22.71 -16.31 -1.07
CA THR A 488 -22.38 -17.30 -0.05
C THR A 488 -21.78 -16.60 1.18
N ASP A 489 -21.85 -17.27 2.32
CA ASP A 489 -21.29 -16.76 3.57
C ASP A 489 -20.69 -17.94 4.35
N PRO A 490 -19.45 -17.83 4.87
CA PRO A 490 -18.84 -18.88 5.68
C PRO A 490 -19.62 -19.23 6.95
N ASP A 491 -20.44 -18.30 7.45
CA ASP A 491 -21.30 -18.46 8.61
C ASP A 491 -22.75 -18.86 8.21
N GLY A 492 -23.01 -19.06 6.91
CA GLY A 492 -24.23 -19.63 6.32
C GLY A 492 -25.05 -18.62 5.52
N THR A 493 -25.68 -19.06 4.41
CA THR A 493 -26.41 -18.17 3.48
C THR A 493 -27.60 -17.42 4.09
N GLY A 494 -28.13 -17.88 5.24
CA GLY A 494 -29.15 -17.16 6.00
C GLY A 494 -28.65 -15.86 6.65
N ASN A 495 -27.33 -15.66 6.72
CA ASN A 495 -26.72 -14.42 7.20
C ASN A 495 -26.68 -13.33 6.13
N ILE A 496 -26.96 -13.63 4.86
CA ILE A 496 -26.97 -12.60 3.81
C ILE A 496 -28.13 -11.63 4.05
N GLN A 497 -27.80 -10.36 4.27
CA GLN A 497 -28.79 -9.31 4.53
C GLN A 497 -29.26 -8.63 3.24
N LYS A 498 -28.33 -8.32 2.33
CA LYS A 498 -28.64 -7.68 1.06
C LYS A 498 -27.60 -7.96 -0.02
N VAL A 499 -28.02 -7.80 -1.28
CA VAL A 499 -27.16 -7.71 -2.47
C VAL A 499 -27.51 -6.43 -3.22
N GLU A 500 -26.52 -5.59 -3.46
CA GLU A 500 -26.60 -4.35 -4.22
C GLU A 500 -25.95 -4.54 -5.59
N PHE A 501 -26.62 -4.14 -6.66
CA PHE A 501 -26.15 -4.26 -8.04
C PHE A 501 -25.79 -2.89 -8.57
N TYR A 502 -24.62 -2.79 -9.19
CA TYR A 502 -24.08 -1.55 -9.75
C TYR A 502 -23.86 -1.71 -11.25
N SER A 503 -24.07 -0.63 -11.99
CA SER A 503 -23.73 -0.51 -13.41
C SER A 503 -23.00 0.82 -13.64
N ALA A 504 -21.82 0.78 -14.28
CA ALA A 504 -20.94 1.94 -14.48
C ALA A 504 -20.71 2.78 -13.21
N GLY A 505 -20.57 2.11 -12.06
CA GLY A 505 -20.36 2.75 -10.75
C GLY A 505 -21.63 3.29 -10.07
N ALA A 506 -22.78 3.31 -10.75
CA ALA A 506 -24.06 3.73 -10.18
C ALA A 506 -24.86 2.54 -9.63
N LEU A 507 -25.50 2.70 -8.47
CA LEU A 507 -26.40 1.69 -7.90
C LEU A 507 -27.66 1.58 -8.76
N VAL A 508 -27.87 0.41 -9.38
CA VAL A 508 -29.04 0.14 -10.23
C VAL A 508 -30.14 -0.67 -9.53
N GLY A 509 -29.83 -1.30 -8.39
CA GLY A 509 -30.86 -1.91 -7.55
C GLY A 509 -30.33 -2.65 -6.32
N THR A 510 -31.22 -2.93 -5.37
CA THR A 510 -30.91 -3.66 -4.13
C THR A 510 -31.92 -4.77 -3.91
N LYS A 511 -31.46 -5.94 -3.44
CA LYS A 511 -32.28 -7.08 -3.03
C LYS A 511 -31.96 -7.43 -1.59
N THR A 512 -32.95 -7.78 -0.78
CA THR A 512 -32.80 -8.12 0.65
C THR A 512 -33.21 -9.56 0.96
N ALA A 513 -33.62 -10.33 -0.06
CA ALA A 513 -33.93 -11.75 0.05
C ALA A 513 -33.75 -12.43 -1.32
N ALA A 514 -33.50 -13.75 -1.29
CA ALA A 514 -33.45 -14.57 -2.50
C ALA A 514 -34.84 -14.65 -3.18
N PRO A 515 -34.91 -14.76 -4.52
CA PRO A 515 -33.79 -14.87 -5.47
C PRO A 515 -33.09 -13.54 -5.74
N TRP A 516 -31.75 -13.58 -5.83
CA TRP A 516 -30.89 -12.41 -6.00
C TRP A 516 -30.77 -12.01 -7.48
N VAL A 517 -31.90 -11.61 -8.06
CA VAL A 517 -32.03 -11.31 -9.50
C VAL A 517 -32.58 -9.91 -9.70
N LEU A 518 -31.92 -9.11 -10.56
CA LEU A 518 -32.32 -7.75 -10.95
C LEU A 518 -32.48 -7.64 -12.46
N GLY A 519 -33.64 -7.17 -12.93
CA GLY A 519 -33.88 -6.85 -14.34
C GLY A 519 -33.56 -5.38 -14.64
N LEU A 520 -32.94 -5.14 -15.79
CA LEU A 520 -32.64 -3.83 -16.38
C LEU A 520 -33.43 -3.69 -17.69
N THR A 521 -34.03 -2.53 -17.95
CA THR A 521 -34.86 -2.27 -19.14
C THR A 521 -34.65 -0.84 -19.63
N GLY A 522 -34.85 -0.59 -20.92
CA GLY A 522 -34.73 0.74 -21.50
C GLY A 522 -33.28 1.19 -21.65
N LEU A 523 -32.37 0.24 -21.84
CA LEU A 523 -30.94 0.49 -21.95
C LEU A 523 -30.62 1.09 -23.32
N SER A 524 -29.91 2.22 -23.36
CA SER A 524 -29.39 2.78 -24.60
C SER A 524 -28.30 1.90 -25.20
N ALA A 525 -27.99 2.11 -26.48
CA ALA A 525 -26.81 1.51 -27.10
C ALA A 525 -25.55 1.88 -26.30
N GLY A 526 -24.67 0.92 -26.09
CA GLY A 526 -23.45 1.06 -25.29
C GLY A 526 -23.04 -0.22 -24.57
N SER A 527 -21.84 -0.19 -23.99
CA SER A 527 -21.30 -1.27 -23.17
C SER A 527 -21.58 -1.00 -21.70
N TYR A 528 -22.12 -2.00 -21.02
CA TYR A 528 -22.51 -1.93 -19.62
C TYR A 528 -21.57 -2.78 -18.78
N TYR A 529 -20.96 -2.15 -17.78
CA TYR A 529 -20.07 -2.79 -16.81
C TYR A 529 -20.79 -2.93 -15.47
N ASN A 530 -20.91 -4.15 -14.95
CA ASN A 530 -21.75 -4.43 -13.78
C ASN A 530 -21.03 -5.26 -12.72
N TYR A 531 -21.31 -4.99 -11.45
CA TYR A 531 -20.83 -5.80 -10.32
C TYR A 531 -21.87 -5.82 -9.21
N ALA A 532 -21.76 -6.80 -8.30
CA ALA A 532 -22.65 -6.96 -7.16
C ALA A 532 -21.87 -6.88 -5.85
N VAL A 533 -22.47 -6.23 -4.85
CA VAL A 533 -21.95 -6.14 -3.49
C VAL A 533 -22.91 -6.89 -2.57
N VAL A 534 -22.45 -7.97 -1.96
CA VAL A 534 -23.20 -8.70 -0.94
C VAL A 534 -22.85 -8.15 0.44
N THR A 535 -23.84 -7.98 1.31
CA THR A 535 -23.63 -7.60 2.72
C THR A 535 -24.29 -8.63 3.62
N ASP A 536 -23.53 -9.17 4.58
CA ASP A 536 -24.04 -10.09 5.60
C ASP A 536 -24.69 -9.35 6.78
N SER A 537 -25.26 -10.11 7.72
CA SER A 537 -25.91 -9.61 8.93
C SER A 537 -24.94 -8.97 9.92
N ASP A 538 -23.64 -9.23 9.76
CA ASP A 538 -22.54 -8.64 10.52
C ASP A 538 -22.01 -7.36 9.85
N GLY A 539 -22.56 -6.95 8.70
CA GLY A 539 -22.15 -5.78 7.94
C GLY A 539 -20.86 -5.97 7.13
N ASN A 540 -20.34 -7.20 7.03
CA ASN A 540 -19.23 -7.52 6.13
C ASN A 540 -19.70 -7.53 4.69
N GLN A 541 -18.81 -7.12 3.78
CA GLN A 541 -19.13 -6.98 2.37
C GLN A 541 -18.26 -7.89 1.52
N GLY A 542 -18.90 -8.57 0.58
CA GLY A 542 -18.28 -9.29 -0.52
C GLY A 542 -18.59 -8.61 -1.83
N PHE A 543 -17.76 -8.82 -2.83
CA PHE A 543 -17.88 -8.20 -4.14
C PHE A 543 -17.75 -9.29 -5.20
N SER A 544 -18.62 -9.26 -6.21
CA SER A 544 -18.46 -10.13 -7.36
C SER A 544 -17.31 -9.67 -8.24
N LEU A 545 -16.77 -10.60 -9.03
CA LEU A 545 -16.09 -10.20 -10.25
C LEU A 545 -17.05 -9.43 -11.16
N PRO A 546 -16.55 -8.48 -11.95
CA PRO A 546 -17.39 -7.70 -12.84
C PRO A 546 -17.88 -8.53 -14.04
N THR A 547 -19.04 -8.16 -14.57
CA THR A 547 -19.60 -8.73 -15.79
C THR A 547 -20.02 -7.64 -16.76
N THR A 548 -19.72 -7.84 -18.04
CA THR A 548 -20.04 -6.89 -19.11
C THR A 548 -21.06 -7.46 -20.07
N PHE A 549 -21.86 -6.58 -20.66
CA PHE A 549 -22.70 -6.88 -21.82
C PHE A 549 -22.87 -5.61 -22.65
N SER A 550 -23.23 -5.75 -23.93
CA SER A 550 -23.45 -4.62 -24.83
C SER A 550 -24.88 -4.60 -25.35
N ILE A 551 -25.41 -3.39 -25.50
CA ILE A 551 -26.64 -3.11 -26.25
C ILE A 551 -26.21 -2.39 -27.52
N ILE A 552 -26.67 -2.86 -28.66
CA ILE A 552 -26.39 -2.25 -29.97
C ILE A 552 -27.49 -1.26 -30.35
N SER A 553 -27.17 -0.36 -31.28
CA SER A 553 -28.13 0.58 -31.89
C SER A 553 -29.25 -0.17 -32.61
N SER A 554 -30.41 0.47 -32.79
CA SER A 554 -31.55 -0.16 -33.46
C SER A 554 -31.34 -0.22 -34.98
N ASP A 555 -31.72 -1.36 -35.54
CA ASP A 555 -31.88 -1.68 -36.96
C ASP A 555 -33.28 -2.32 -37.04
N ALA A 556 -34.28 -1.49 -37.35
CA ALA A 556 -35.69 -1.82 -37.19
C ALA A 556 -36.23 -2.74 -38.28
N ASP A 557 -35.63 -2.72 -39.47
CA ASP A 557 -36.03 -3.55 -40.61
C ASP A 557 -35.06 -4.71 -40.90
N GLY A 558 -33.91 -4.75 -40.22
CA GLY A 558 -33.00 -5.89 -40.13
C GLY A 558 -32.13 -6.08 -41.36
N ASP A 559 -31.87 -5.00 -42.09
CA ASP A 559 -31.19 -5.03 -43.39
C ASP A 559 -29.67 -4.76 -43.30
N GLY A 560 -29.17 -4.51 -42.08
CA GLY A 560 -27.76 -4.24 -41.80
C GLY A 560 -27.39 -2.76 -41.77
N LEU A 561 -28.34 -1.85 -41.99
CA LEU A 561 -28.19 -0.42 -41.82
C LEU A 561 -28.75 0.04 -40.47
N LEU A 562 -28.16 1.08 -39.87
CA LEU A 562 -28.70 1.63 -38.62
C LEU A 562 -29.84 2.60 -38.91
N ASP A 563 -30.92 2.51 -38.13
CA ASP A 563 -32.10 3.40 -38.26
C ASP A 563 -31.72 4.90 -38.32
N ALA A 564 -30.71 5.29 -37.54
CA ALA A 564 -30.22 6.66 -37.48
C ALA A 564 -29.54 7.11 -38.78
N TRP A 565 -28.77 6.21 -39.42
CA TRP A 565 -28.10 6.45 -40.70
C TRP A 565 -29.12 6.51 -41.84
N GLU A 566 -30.06 5.58 -41.88
CA GLU A 566 -31.14 5.58 -42.86
C GLU A 566 -32.03 6.83 -42.73
N THR A 567 -32.31 7.26 -41.49
CA THR A 567 -33.07 8.49 -41.26
C THR A 567 -32.28 9.73 -41.69
N SER A 568 -30.96 9.75 -41.54
CA SER A 568 -30.15 10.90 -41.99
C SER A 568 -30.07 11.02 -43.52
N TRP A 569 -30.00 9.91 -44.24
CA TRP A 569 -29.83 9.91 -45.70
C TRP A 569 -31.16 9.82 -46.45
N PHE A 570 -32.09 9.00 -45.98
CA PHE A 570 -33.35 8.71 -46.68
C PHE A 570 -34.60 9.24 -45.94
N GLY A 571 -34.44 9.78 -44.74
CA GLY A 571 -35.52 10.38 -43.95
C GLY A 571 -36.51 9.38 -43.33
N ASN A 572 -36.28 8.07 -43.49
CA ASN A 572 -37.05 6.98 -42.89
C ASN A 572 -36.24 5.67 -42.93
N THR A 573 -36.69 4.65 -42.19
CA THR A 573 -36.00 3.35 -41.96
C THR A 573 -36.56 2.20 -42.81
N THR A 574 -37.13 2.49 -43.98
CA THR A 574 -37.80 1.46 -44.82
C THR A 574 -37.72 1.72 -46.33
N SER A 575 -37.27 2.90 -46.75
CA SER A 575 -37.32 3.31 -48.16
C SER A 575 -36.24 2.72 -49.03
N GLN A 576 -35.15 2.23 -48.42
CA GLN A 576 -34.01 1.66 -49.11
C GLN A 576 -33.47 0.51 -48.27
N SER A 577 -33.00 -0.55 -48.93
CA SER A 577 -32.37 -1.69 -48.25
C SER A 577 -30.85 -1.55 -48.23
N GLY A 578 -30.14 -2.33 -47.42
CA GLY A 578 -28.68 -2.50 -47.50
C GLY A 578 -28.16 -2.89 -48.89
N SER A 579 -28.99 -3.52 -49.72
CA SER A 579 -28.69 -3.84 -51.14
C SER A 579 -29.13 -2.77 -52.16
N GLY A 580 -29.69 -1.65 -51.70
CA GLY A 580 -30.09 -0.54 -52.57
C GLY A 580 -28.88 0.23 -53.09
N ASP A 581 -29.03 0.85 -54.25
CA ASP A 581 -28.03 1.66 -54.96
C ASP A 581 -28.81 2.84 -55.58
N PRO A 582 -29.08 3.91 -54.79
CA PRO A 582 -30.02 4.97 -55.17
C PRO A 582 -29.47 5.93 -56.22
N ASP A 583 -28.16 6.09 -56.32
CA ASP A 583 -27.47 6.95 -57.28
C ASP A 583 -26.92 6.20 -58.50
N GLY A 584 -26.88 4.87 -58.44
CA GLY A 584 -26.71 3.98 -59.59
C GLY A 584 -25.26 3.78 -60.02
N ASP A 585 -24.31 3.94 -59.09
CA ASP A 585 -22.88 3.79 -59.33
C ASP A 585 -22.38 2.34 -59.14
N GLY A 586 -23.22 1.45 -58.61
CA GLY A 586 -22.92 0.05 -58.38
C GLY A 586 -22.34 -0.26 -56.99
N VAL A 587 -22.23 0.73 -56.10
CA VAL A 587 -21.92 0.56 -54.68
C VAL A 587 -23.25 0.50 -53.91
N THR A 588 -23.43 -0.53 -53.08
CA THR A 588 -24.67 -0.69 -52.31
C THR A 588 -24.65 0.15 -51.04
N ASN A 589 -25.81 0.59 -50.56
CA ASN A 589 -25.97 1.32 -49.30
C ASN A 589 -25.22 0.67 -48.12
N ALA A 590 -25.14 -0.66 -48.05
CA ALA A 590 -24.38 -1.37 -47.00
C ALA A 590 -22.86 -1.21 -47.15
N GLN A 591 -22.34 -1.16 -48.38
CA GLN A 591 -20.94 -0.86 -48.66
C GLN A 591 -20.65 0.61 -48.34
N GLU A 592 -21.54 1.51 -48.72
CA GLU A 592 -21.40 2.94 -48.45
C GLU A 592 -21.48 3.26 -46.95
N TYR A 593 -22.39 2.62 -46.23
CA TYR A 593 -22.45 2.67 -44.77
C TYR A 593 -21.17 2.14 -44.12
N GLY A 594 -20.57 1.09 -44.69
CA GLY A 594 -19.30 0.52 -44.21
C GLY A 594 -18.08 1.40 -44.49
N GLN A 595 -18.11 2.19 -45.57
CA GLN A 595 -16.98 3.02 -46.04
C GLN A 595 -17.14 4.51 -45.72
N GLY A 596 -18.33 4.95 -45.27
CA GLY A 596 -18.62 6.33 -44.92
C GLY A 596 -18.93 7.25 -46.11
N THR A 597 -19.31 6.69 -47.27
CA THR A 597 -19.60 7.45 -48.50
C THR A 597 -21.05 7.92 -48.57
N ASN A 598 -21.39 8.74 -49.57
CA ASN A 598 -22.70 9.36 -49.72
C ASN A 598 -23.63 8.53 -50.62
N PRO A 599 -24.70 7.90 -50.08
CA PRO A 599 -25.60 6.99 -50.81
C PRO A 599 -26.57 7.65 -51.80
N LEU A 600 -26.31 8.89 -52.17
CA LEU A 600 -27.14 9.70 -53.06
C LEU A 600 -26.30 10.46 -54.10
N SER A 601 -24.99 10.24 -54.17
CA SER A 601 -24.10 11.02 -55.04
C SER A 601 -22.85 10.24 -55.49
N PRO A 602 -22.68 10.01 -56.80
CA PRO A 602 -21.53 9.29 -57.37
C PRO A 602 -20.33 10.22 -57.62
N ALA A 603 -20.09 11.17 -56.71
CA ALA A 603 -19.11 12.23 -56.91
C ALA A 603 -17.94 12.06 -55.94
N ASP A 604 -16.72 12.24 -56.45
CA ASP A 604 -15.44 12.41 -55.74
C ASP A 604 -15.64 13.03 -54.34
N GLY A 605 -15.74 12.13 -53.35
CA GLY A 605 -16.20 12.40 -52.00
C GLY A 605 -15.10 13.00 -51.12
N ASP A 606 -13.84 12.73 -51.44
CA ASP A 606 -12.67 13.28 -50.76
C ASP A 606 -11.98 14.42 -51.53
N GLY A 607 -12.36 14.65 -52.79
CA GLY A 607 -12.00 15.80 -53.61
C GLY A 607 -10.64 15.67 -54.30
N ASP A 608 -10.16 14.45 -54.50
CA ASP A 608 -8.81 14.14 -54.97
C ASP A 608 -8.68 14.03 -56.51
N GLY A 609 -9.79 14.14 -57.23
CA GLY A 609 -9.88 14.07 -58.68
C GLY A 609 -10.19 12.68 -59.25
N LEU A 610 -10.36 11.66 -58.40
CA LEU A 610 -10.85 10.34 -58.77
C LEU A 610 -12.31 10.16 -58.32
N PRO A 611 -13.16 9.48 -59.11
CA PRO A 611 -14.49 9.10 -58.64
C PRO A 611 -14.44 7.93 -57.62
N ASP A 612 -15.19 8.05 -56.52
CA ASP A 612 -15.28 7.02 -55.45
C ASP A 612 -15.52 5.59 -55.99
N ASP A 613 -16.32 5.46 -57.04
CA ASP A 613 -16.66 4.17 -57.68
C ASP A 613 -15.47 3.56 -58.45
N TRP A 614 -14.61 4.39 -59.05
CA TRP A 614 -13.39 3.96 -59.73
C TRP A 614 -12.33 3.47 -58.74
N GLU A 615 -12.14 4.19 -57.64
CA GLU A 615 -11.19 3.83 -56.58
C GLU A 615 -11.59 2.54 -55.87
N ILE A 616 -12.87 2.36 -55.56
CA ILE A 616 -13.36 1.11 -54.96
C ILE A 616 -13.15 -0.09 -55.91
N TYR A 617 -13.30 0.09 -57.23
CA TYR A 617 -13.10 -1.00 -58.19
C TYR A 617 -11.62 -1.43 -58.34
N TYR A 618 -10.68 -0.48 -58.36
CA TYR A 618 -9.25 -0.78 -58.57
C TYR A 618 -8.46 -1.00 -57.28
N PHE A 619 -8.81 -0.30 -56.19
CA PHE A 619 -8.04 -0.27 -54.93
C PHE A 619 -8.82 -0.81 -53.71
N GLY A 620 -10.16 -0.79 -53.76
CA GLY A 620 -11.02 -1.35 -52.72
C GLY A 620 -11.23 -0.46 -51.49
N ASN A 621 -10.80 0.80 -51.54
CA ASN A 621 -10.99 1.86 -50.54
C ASN A 621 -10.82 3.24 -51.21
N LEU A 622 -11.14 4.31 -50.47
CA LEU A 622 -11.03 5.73 -50.90
C LEU A 622 -9.83 6.44 -50.25
N SER A 623 -8.71 5.74 -50.07
CA SER A 623 -7.55 6.31 -49.36
C SER A 623 -6.41 6.72 -50.28
N ARG A 624 -6.62 6.62 -51.59
CA ARG A 624 -5.58 6.70 -52.61
C ARG A 624 -5.77 7.98 -53.40
N ASN A 625 -4.80 8.86 -53.30
CA ASN A 625 -4.92 10.12 -54.02
C ASN A 625 -4.70 9.92 -55.54
N GLY A 626 -5.41 10.67 -56.37
CA GLY A 626 -5.25 10.64 -57.84
C GLY A 626 -3.85 10.99 -58.37
N THR A 627 -2.92 11.45 -57.53
CA THR A 627 -1.52 11.74 -57.91
C THR A 627 -0.54 10.59 -57.61
N GLU A 628 -1.00 9.52 -56.96
CA GLU A 628 -0.22 8.29 -56.73
C GLU A 628 -0.06 7.48 -58.04
N ASP A 629 0.89 6.56 -58.06
CA ASP A 629 1.23 5.70 -59.20
C ASP A 629 1.22 4.24 -58.72
N TYR A 630 0.12 3.51 -58.97
CA TYR A 630 -0.11 2.18 -58.38
C TYR A 630 0.84 1.10 -58.90
N ASP A 631 1.23 1.13 -60.17
CA ASP A 631 2.15 0.15 -60.75
C ASP A 631 3.60 0.64 -60.89
N HIS A 632 3.86 1.85 -60.39
CA HIS A 632 5.18 2.49 -60.30
C HIS A 632 5.85 2.61 -61.68
N ASP A 633 5.04 2.89 -62.71
CA ASP A 633 5.49 3.01 -64.10
C ASP A 633 5.82 4.46 -64.53
N GLY A 634 5.62 5.41 -63.62
CA GLY A 634 5.86 6.83 -63.78
C GLY A 634 4.63 7.65 -64.20
N LEU A 635 3.45 7.02 -64.34
CA LEU A 635 2.19 7.69 -64.63
C LEU A 635 1.30 7.72 -63.38
N SER A 636 0.65 8.86 -63.12
CA SER A 636 -0.29 8.94 -61.98
C SER A 636 -1.63 8.27 -62.29
N ASP A 637 -2.26 7.72 -61.27
CA ASP A 637 -3.55 7.05 -61.30
C ASP A 637 -4.65 7.95 -61.92
N SER A 638 -4.63 9.27 -61.66
CA SER A 638 -5.52 10.27 -62.32
C SER A 638 -5.18 10.48 -63.79
N TRP A 639 -3.89 10.48 -64.15
CA TRP A 639 -3.48 10.52 -65.56
C TRP A 639 -4.02 9.30 -66.31
N GLU A 640 -3.92 8.12 -65.71
CA GLU A 640 -4.42 6.88 -66.29
C GLU A 640 -5.94 6.82 -66.40
N PHE A 641 -6.67 7.30 -65.38
CA PHE A 641 -8.12 7.47 -65.43
C PHE A 641 -8.55 8.37 -66.60
N HIS A 642 -7.92 9.54 -66.73
CA HIS A 642 -8.25 10.51 -67.78
C HIS A 642 -7.82 10.05 -69.18
N HIS A 643 -6.80 9.19 -69.30
CA HIS A 643 -6.27 8.70 -70.58
C HIS A 643 -6.67 7.26 -70.93
N LYS A 644 -7.47 6.60 -70.07
CA LYS A 644 -8.00 5.23 -70.26
C LYS A 644 -6.91 4.17 -70.46
N THR A 645 -5.79 4.31 -69.77
CA THR A 645 -4.75 3.27 -69.66
C THR A 645 -5.08 2.33 -68.50
N THR A 646 -4.19 1.39 -68.19
CA THR A 646 -4.42 0.41 -67.11
C THR A 646 -3.23 0.40 -66.16
N VAL A 647 -3.51 0.72 -64.89
CA VAL A 647 -2.69 0.63 -63.65
C VAL A 647 -1.98 -0.72 -63.38
N LYS A 648 -1.68 -1.55 -64.38
CA LYS A 648 -1.03 -2.89 -64.22
C LYS A 648 -0.07 -3.27 -65.36
N SER A 649 0.70 -2.35 -65.94
CA SER A 649 1.64 -2.69 -67.03
C SER A 649 3.11 -2.80 -66.54
N LEU A 650 3.85 -3.86 -66.93
CA LEU A 650 5.13 -4.30 -66.30
C LEU A 650 6.43 -3.75 -66.98
N PRO A 651 7.59 -3.67 -66.28
CA PRO A 651 8.78 -2.87 -66.65
C PRO A 651 9.89 -3.67 -67.37
N ALA A 652 10.61 -3.04 -68.33
CA ALA A 652 11.94 -3.52 -68.81
C ALA A 652 12.72 -2.49 -69.67
N GLN A 653 13.75 -1.87 -69.08
CA GLN A 653 15.10 -1.48 -69.57
C GLN A 653 15.51 -0.15 -68.91
N LEU A 654 16.67 -0.11 -68.23
CA LEU A 654 17.06 0.94 -67.27
C LEU A 654 18.42 1.61 -67.62
N ASP A 655 18.97 1.38 -68.82
CA ASP A 655 20.23 1.95 -69.35
C ASP A 655 20.31 1.49 -70.83
N SER A 656 19.75 2.28 -71.73
CA SER A 656 19.52 1.90 -73.13
C SER A 656 20.77 2.03 -73.99
N ASP A 657 21.76 2.83 -73.60
CA ASP A 657 22.96 3.10 -74.41
C ASP A 657 24.28 2.57 -73.80
N GLY A 658 24.26 2.14 -72.53
CA GLY A 658 25.30 1.35 -71.89
C GLY A 658 26.54 2.14 -71.49
N ASP A 659 26.41 3.45 -71.28
CA ASP A 659 27.51 4.34 -70.92
C ASP A 659 27.79 4.41 -69.40
N GLY A 660 26.90 3.82 -68.60
CA GLY A 660 27.00 3.73 -67.14
C GLY A 660 26.04 4.65 -66.38
N LEU A 661 25.25 5.47 -67.07
CA LEU A 661 24.16 6.28 -66.50
C LEU A 661 22.78 5.72 -66.92
N PRO A 662 21.77 5.67 -66.03
CA PRO A 662 20.42 5.20 -66.38
C PRO A 662 19.59 6.15 -67.26
N ASP A 663 18.71 5.59 -68.10
CA ASP A 663 17.87 6.35 -69.04
C ASP A 663 16.97 7.40 -68.36
N ASP A 664 16.48 7.11 -67.15
CA ASP A 664 15.65 8.00 -66.35
C ASP A 664 16.44 9.18 -65.78
N TRP A 665 17.68 8.93 -65.33
CA TRP A 665 18.61 9.96 -64.88
C TRP A 665 19.02 10.90 -66.03
N GLU A 666 19.39 10.33 -67.18
CA GLU A 666 19.76 11.10 -68.36
C GLU A 666 18.59 11.94 -68.87
N ASN A 667 17.37 11.40 -68.91
CA ASN A 667 16.21 12.15 -69.40
C ASN A 667 15.81 13.30 -68.45
N TYR A 668 16.02 13.13 -67.14
CA TYR A 668 15.81 14.19 -66.16
C TYR A 668 16.79 15.36 -66.34
N TYR A 669 18.09 15.09 -66.48
CA TYR A 669 19.11 16.14 -66.61
C TYR A 669 19.28 16.70 -68.03
N PHE A 670 18.96 15.92 -69.06
CA PHE A 670 18.92 16.39 -70.44
C PHE A 670 17.83 17.44 -70.66
N THR A 671 16.66 17.28 -70.01
CA THR A 671 15.55 18.23 -70.14
C THR A 671 15.78 19.53 -69.35
N THR A 672 16.68 19.53 -68.37
CA THR A 672 17.09 20.72 -67.60
C THR A 672 18.33 21.43 -68.18
N GLY A 673 18.93 20.89 -69.24
CA GLY A 673 20.03 21.52 -69.97
C GLY A 673 21.43 21.24 -69.42
N VAL A 674 21.53 20.25 -68.53
CA VAL A 674 22.78 19.73 -67.94
C VAL A 674 23.40 18.72 -68.92
N SER A 675 24.74 18.66 -68.97
CA SER A 675 25.42 17.66 -69.82
C SER A 675 25.19 16.27 -69.22
N THR A 676 24.69 15.32 -70.01
CA THR A 676 24.48 13.93 -69.54
C THR A 676 25.68 13.02 -69.82
N ASN A 677 26.78 13.58 -70.30
CA ASN A 677 27.97 12.81 -70.63
C ASN A 677 28.74 12.48 -69.33
N PRO A 678 29.03 11.20 -69.01
CA PRO A 678 29.56 10.79 -67.71
C PRO A 678 30.89 11.47 -67.31
N GLY A 679 31.71 11.87 -68.30
CA GLY A 679 33.02 12.49 -68.06
C GLY A 679 33.06 14.01 -68.00
N ASP A 680 31.91 14.69 -68.11
CA ASP A 680 31.83 16.14 -68.00
C ASP A 680 31.75 16.57 -66.52
N ASP A 681 32.06 17.83 -66.22
CA ASP A 681 31.94 18.48 -64.92
C ASP A 681 31.17 19.79 -65.20
N TYR A 682 29.85 19.75 -64.97
CA TYR A 682 28.94 20.75 -65.54
C TYR A 682 28.94 22.08 -64.77
N ASP A 683 29.02 22.06 -63.45
CA ASP A 683 29.04 23.24 -62.59
C ASP A 683 30.46 23.72 -62.21
N GLN A 684 31.50 22.97 -62.62
CA GLN A 684 32.92 23.28 -62.47
C GLN A 684 33.41 23.28 -61.02
N ASP A 685 32.82 22.45 -60.18
CA ASP A 685 33.24 22.24 -58.80
C ASP A 685 34.48 21.31 -58.69
N GLY A 686 34.80 20.59 -59.77
CA GLY A 686 35.93 19.66 -59.88
C GLY A 686 35.56 18.17 -59.75
N VAL A 687 34.28 17.82 -59.68
CA VAL A 687 33.74 16.45 -59.67
C VAL A 687 33.07 16.16 -61.03
N SER A 688 33.19 14.94 -61.55
CA SER A 688 32.57 14.58 -62.84
C SER A 688 31.14 14.09 -62.66
N ASN A 689 30.28 14.29 -63.66
CA ASN A 689 28.86 13.91 -63.63
C ASN A 689 28.65 12.41 -63.32
N ALA A 690 29.56 11.52 -63.75
CA ALA A 690 29.55 10.11 -63.37
C ALA A 690 29.87 9.89 -61.88
N ASP A 691 30.83 10.65 -61.36
CA ASP A 691 31.20 10.58 -59.94
C ASP A 691 30.11 11.21 -59.07
N GLU A 692 29.47 12.30 -59.52
CA GLU A 692 28.31 12.91 -58.87
C GLU A 692 27.12 11.95 -58.85
N TYR A 693 26.80 11.28 -59.96
CA TYR A 693 25.78 10.23 -59.98
C TYR A 693 26.12 9.06 -59.04
N ALA A 694 27.38 8.59 -59.04
CA ALA A 694 27.82 7.51 -58.16
C ALA A 694 27.80 7.90 -56.67
N LEU A 695 27.89 9.21 -56.37
CA LEU A 695 27.86 9.78 -55.03
C LEU A 695 26.47 10.34 -54.65
N GLY A 696 25.51 10.36 -55.57
CA GLY A 696 24.15 10.88 -55.37
C GLY A 696 24.04 12.41 -55.32
N LEU A 697 25.01 13.14 -55.88
CA LEU A 697 25.07 14.60 -55.90
C LEU A 697 24.36 15.19 -57.15
N ASN A 698 23.95 16.46 -57.07
CA ASN A 698 23.29 17.17 -58.17
C ASN A 698 24.31 17.91 -59.05
N PRO A 699 24.47 17.54 -60.34
CA PRO A 699 25.47 18.12 -61.25
C PRO A 699 25.30 19.60 -61.62
N ALA A 700 24.32 20.28 -61.03
CA ALA A 700 23.90 21.61 -61.45
C ALA A 700 23.84 22.66 -60.31
N SER A 701 23.90 22.27 -59.03
CA SER A 701 23.92 23.23 -57.90
C SER A 701 24.06 22.56 -56.52
N ASP A 702 25.06 22.98 -55.75
CA ASP A 702 25.29 22.69 -54.32
C ASP A 702 25.33 23.99 -53.46
N ALA A 703 24.54 25.02 -53.80
CA ALA A 703 24.57 26.34 -53.17
C ALA A 703 23.85 26.42 -51.80
N ASP A 704 24.49 27.05 -50.80
CA ASP A 704 23.92 27.50 -49.51
C ASP A 704 22.98 28.71 -49.74
N GLY A 705 21.68 28.43 -49.76
CA GLY A 705 20.61 29.34 -50.16
C GLY A 705 20.10 30.27 -49.08
N ASP A 706 20.23 29.89 -47.80
CA ASP A 706 19.81 30.70 -46.65
C ASP A 706 20.97 31.38 -45.89
N GLY A 707 22.22 31.02 -46.23
CA GLY A 707 23.45 31.65 -45.75
C GLY A 707 23.85 31.23 -44.34
N ASN A 708 23.32 30.10 -43.83
CA ASN A 708 23.64 29.55 -42.52
C ASN A 708 24.94 28.69 -42.52
N HIS A 709 25.62 28.60 -43.67
CA HIS A 709 26.83 27.80 -43.90
C HIS A 709 26.63 26.28 -43.83
N MET A 710 25.39 25.81 -43.99
CA MET A 710 25.03 24.42 -44.30
C MET A 710 24.48 24.37 -45.73
N ALA A 711 24.61 23.22 -46.41
CA ALA A 711 24.16 23.11 -47.80
C ALA A 711 22.67 22.74 -47.86
N ASP A 712 21.89 23.44 -48.71
CA ASP A 712 20.44 23.27 -48.85
C ASP A 712 20.03 21.81 -49.10
N ASP A 713 20.84 21.05 -49.82
CA ASP A 713 20.59 19.65 -50.15
C ASP A 713 20.76 18.71 -48.94
N TRP A 714 21.78 18.95 -48.10
CA TRP A 714 21.98 18.24 -46.84
C TRP A 714 20.83 18.51 -45.86
N GLU A 715 20.37 19.76 -45.77
CA GLU A 715 19.24 20.15 -44.92
C GLU A 715 17.92 19.54 -45.39
N ILE A 716 17.67 19.53 -46.70
CA ILE A 716 16.51 18.83 -47.27
C ILE A 716 16.61 17.32 -47.02
N PHE A 717 17.79 16.72 -47.16
CA PHE A 717 17.96 15.28 -47.04
C PHE A 717 17.59 14.76 -45.65
N TRP A 718 18.05 15.43 -44.60
CA TRP A 718 17.79 15.00 -43.22
C TRP A 718 16.48 15.55 -42.64
N PHE A 719 16.06 16.75 -43.04
CA PHE A 719 14.95 17.46 -42.39
C PHE A 719 13.80 17.86 -43.32
N GLY A 720 13.94 17.60 -44.63
CA GLY A 720 12.91 17.89 -45.63
C GLY A 720 12.73 19.38 -45.96
N SER A 721 13.62 20.26 -45.49
CA SER A 721 13.58 21.71 -45.73
C SER A 721 14.99 22.31 -45.79
N ALA A 722 15.26 23.12 -46.82
CA ALA A 722 16.51 23.86 -47.08
C ALA A 722 16.67 25.11 -46.19
N SER A 723 16.22 25.01 -44.94
CA SER A 723 16.43 26.04 -43.94
C SER A 723 16.18 25.40 -42.59
N GLN A 724 17.26 24.91 -42.00
CA GLN A 724 17.27 24.40 -40.64
C GLN A 724 17.95 25.38 -39.70
N ASP A 725 17.55 25.28 -38.44
CA ASP A 725 18.24 25.99 -37.37
C ASP A 725 19.61 25.31 -37.17
N PRO A 726 20.75 25.98 -37.46
CA PRO A 726 22.10 25.41 -37.29
C PRO A 726 22.39 25.01 -35.85
N ASP A 727 21.66 25.59 -34.91
CA ASP A 727 21.81 25.46 -33.49
C ASP A 727 20.95 24.26 -32.97
N ALA A 728 19.89 23.83 -33.67
CA ALA A 728 19.05 22.72 -33.19
C ALA A 728 19.81 21.36 -33.02
N ASP A 729 19.41 20.59 -32.01
CA ASP A 729 19.93 19.24 -31.67
C ASP A 729 18.75 18.24 -31.67
N PRO A 730 18.49 17.58 -32.81
CA PRO A 730 17.25 16.80 -33.03
C PRO A 730 17.23 15.42 -32.38
N ASP A 731 18.37 14.72 -32.32
CA ASP A 731 18.47 13.37 -31.74
C ASP A 731 18.83 13.35 -30.26
N GLY A 732 19.31 14.49 -29.78
CA GLY A 732 19.49 14.76 -28.40
C GLY A 732 20.73 14.13 -27.80
N ASP A 733 21.88 14.32 -28.44
CA ASP A 733 23.17 13.81 -27.99
C ASP A 733 24.17 14.89 -27.50
N GLY A 734 23.85 16.17 -27.71
CA GLY A 734 24.62 17.33 -27.28
C GLY A 734 25.38 18.04 -28.40
N LEU A 735 25.24 17.64 -29.66
CA LEU A 735 25.77 18.33 -30.84
C LEU A 735 24.65 19.04 -31.62
N THR A 736 24.92 20.28 -32.02
CA THR A 736 24.03 21.07 -32.89
C THR A 736 24.14 20.62 -34.35
N ASN A 737 23.11 20.80 -35.17
CA ASN A 737 23.10 20.51 -36.61
C ASN A 737 24.35 21.03 -37.35
N ALA A 738 24.81 22.26 -37.06
CA ALA A 738 26.01 22.83 -37.69
C ALA A 738 27.30 22.12 -37.27
N GLN A 739 27.39 21.66 -36.03
CA GLN A 739 28.51 20.86 -35.53
C GLN A 739 28.51 19.48 -36.17
N GLU A 740 27.35 18.86 -36.34
CA GLU A 740 27.20 17.56 -37.00
C GLU A 740 27.45 17.63 -38.50
N TYR A 741 27.02 18.71 -39.17
CA TYR A 741 27.37 19.00 -40.56
C TYR A 741 28.89 19.15 -40.72
N ALA A 742 29.52 19.97 -39.87
CA ALA A 742 30.97 20.19 -39.88
C ALA A 742 31.76 18.92 -39.58
N LEU A 743 31.23 18.08 -38.69
CA LEU A 743 31.82 16.80 -38.33
C LEU A 743 31.37 15.67 -39.25
N ARG A 744 30.43 15.86 -40.18
CA ARG A 744 29.75 14.83 -41.02
C ARG A 744 29.22 13.63 -40.23
N LEU A 745 28.45 13.91 -39.19
CA LEU A 745 27.71 12.95 -38.36
C LEU A 745 26.23 12.90 -38.80
N ASN A 746 25.44 12.00 -38.23
CA ASN A 746 24.03 11.84 -38.59
C ASN A 746 23.13 12.62 -37.60
N PRO A 747 22.53 13.74 -38.03
CA PRO A 747 21.89 14.70 -37.12
C PRO A 747 20.50 14.31 -36.62
N VAL A 748 20.09 13.08 -36.91
CA VAL A 748 18.86 12.48 -36.38
C VAL A 748 19.14 11.11 -35.75
N ASN A 749 20.40 10.77 -35.50
CA ASN A 749 20.83 9.53 -34.88
C ASN A 749 22.06 9.75 -33.99
N ALA A 750 21.81 9.76 -32.68
CA ALA A 750 22.75 10.07 -31.59
C ALA A 750 24.00 9.18 -31.48
N ASP A 751 24.20 8.21 -32.36
CA ASP A 751 25.35 7.29 -32.41
C ASP A 751 25.61 6.91 -33.89
N THR A 752 26.45 7.69 -34.57
CA THR A 752 26.66 7.61 -36.03
C THR A 752 27.32 6.30 -36.45
N ASP A 753 28.22 5.75 -35.63
CA ASP A 753 28.98 4.54 -35.97
C ASP A 753 28.46 3.25 -35.33
N GLY A 754 27.49 3.37 -34.42
CA GLY A 754 26.74 2.28 -33.81
C GLY A 754 27.50 1.51 -32.74
N ASP A 755 28.52 2.11 -32.11
CA ASP A 755 29.35 1.47 -31.10
C ASP A 755 28.78 1.54 -29.66
N GLY A 756 27.74 2.37 -29.47
CA GLY A 756 27.00 2.54 -28.23
C GLY A 756 27.44 3.75 -27.39
N MET A 757 28.42 4.54 -27.82
CA MET A 757 28.74 5.85 -27.26
C MET A 757 28.04 6.96 -28.08
N PRO A 758 27.38 7.94 -27.44
CA PRO A 758 26.78 9.03 -28.20
C PRO A 758 27.81 9.97 -28.81
N ASP A 759 27.57 10.47 -30.03
CA ASP A 759 28.56 11.25 -30.79
C ASP A 759 28.97 12.52 -30.01
N GLY A 760 28.02 13.21 -29.35
CA GLY A 760 28.30 14.38 -28.51
C GLY A 760 29.16 14.10 -27.27
N TYR A 761 29.01 12.92 -26.65
CA TYR A 761 29.89 12.49 -25.56
C TYR A 761 31.31 12.25 -26.06
N GLU A 762 31.43 11.62 -27.23
CA GLU A 762 32.72 11.34 -27.84
C GLU A 762 33.46 12.60 -28.26
N VAL A 763 32.78 13.57 -28.86
CA VAL A 763 33.38 14.85 -29.23
C VAL A 763 33.87 15.60 -27.99
N TYR A 764 33.07 15.66 -26.93
CA TYR A 764 33.41 16.40 -25.71
C TYR A 764 34.64 15.83 -24.97
N TYR A 765 34.78 14.50 -24.92
CA TYR A 765 35.90 13.81 -24.26
C TYR A 765 37.04 13.37 -25.22
N GLN A 766 36.98 13.82 -26.48
CA GLN A 766 37.97 13.61 -27.55
C GLN A 766 38.16 12.12 -27.91
N PHE A 767 37.05 11.42 -28.15
CA PHE A 767 36.94 10.08 -28.73
C PHE A 767 36.57 10.14 -30.23
N ALA A 768 36.09 9.05 -30.85
CA ALA A 768 36.11 8.89 -32.31
C ALA A 768 34.72 8.52 -32.90
N PRO A 769 33.81 9.51 -33.08
CA PRO A 769 32.37 9.31 -33.37
C PRO A 769 32.02 8.81 -34.80
N LYS A 770 32.98 8.21 -35.50
CA LYS A 770 32.82 7.69 -36.87
C LYS A 770 33.42 6.32 -37.06
N SER A 771 33.98 5.78 -36.00
CA SER A 771 34.78 4.58 -36.04
C SER A 771 34.60 3.82 -34.73
N ALA A 772 33.73 2.81 -34.79
CA ALA A 772 33.50 1.79 -33.77
C ALA A 772 34.73 0.91 -33.41
N ALA A 773 35.94 1.29 -33.84
CA ALA A 773 37.18 0.54 -33.68
C ALA A 773 38.14 1.22 -32.68
N ASN A 774 38.62 0.46 -31.68
CA ASN A 774 39.57 0.94 -30.69
C ASN A 774 40.91 1.41 -31.31
N ASP A 775 41.39 2.60 -30.93
CA ASP A 775 42.78 3.01 -31.15
C ASP A 775 43.67 2.42 -30.03
N PRO A 776 44.61 1.51 -30.36
CA PRO A 776 45.43 0.82 -29.37
C PRO A 776 46.45 1.72 -28.64
N VAL A 777 46.63 2.97 -29.07
CA VAL A 777 47.57 3.95 -28.46
C VAL A 777 46.84 4.91 -27.53
N LEU A 778 45.64 5.36 -27.88
CA LEU A 778 44.91 6.40 -27.15
C LEU A 778 43.87 5.86 -26.16
N LYS A 779 43.55 4.55 -26.20
CA LYS A 779 42.55 3.92 -25.32
C LYS A 779 41.20 4.64 -25.36
N ASN A 780 40.75 4.95 -26.57
CA ASN A 780 39.56 5.75 -26.84
C ASN A 780 38.32 4.92 -27.18
N GLY A 781 38.44 3.59 -27.28
CA GLY A 781 37.30 2.75 -27.62
C GLY A 781 36.36 2.50 -26.43
N PRO A 782 35.13 2.03 -26.68
CA PRO A 782 34.09 1.85 -25.67
C PRO A 782 34.49 0.83 -24.57
N GLY A 783 35.33 -0.14 -24.91
CA GLY A 783 35.85 -1.16 -24.00
C GLY A 783 37.14 -0.78 -23.26
N ASP A 784 37.74 0.37 -23.53
CA ASP A 784 38.97 0.83 -22.87
C ASP A 784 38.66 1.59 -21.57
N ASP A 785 39.63 1.69 -20.66
CA ASP A 785 39.55 2.44 -19.39
C ASP A 785 40.69 3.47 -19.40
N LYS A 786 40.34 4.73 -19.70
CA LYS A 786 41.30 5.81 -20.00
C LYS A 786 41.93 6.40 -18.75
N ASP A 787 41.22 6.51 -17.64
CA ASP A 787 41.72 7.13 -16.40
C ASP A 787 42.15 6.13 -15.30
N GLY A 788 41.84 4.84 -15.50
CA GLY A 788 42.31 3.73 -14.68
C GLY A 788 41.56 3.56 -13.36
N ASP A 789 40.33 4.10 -13.25
CA ASP A 789 39.49 3.96 -12.07
C ASP A 789 38.77 2.60 -11.97
N GLY A 790 38.81 1.81 -13.06
CA GLY A 790 38.25 0.47 -13.16
C GLY A 790 36.88 0.38 -13.85
N LEU A 791 36.37 1.47 -14.44
CA LEU A 791 35.23 1.50 -15.36
C LEU A 791 35.69 1.68 -16.81
N THR A 792 34.97 1.12 -17.79
CA THR A 792 35.28 1.39 -19.21
C THR A 792 34.66 2.71 -19.67
N ASN A 793 35.22 3.33 -20.69
CA ASN A 793 34.76 4.60 -21.28
C ASN A 793 33.25 4.55 -21.60
N LEU A 794 32.75 3.43 -22.17
CA LEU A 794 31.32 3.23 -22.42
C LEU A 794 30.49 3.19 -21.13
N GLN A 795 30.97 2.54 -20.07
CA GLN A 795 30.26 2.49 -18.79
C GLN A 795 30.24 3.85 -18.06
N GLU A 796 31.19 4.72 -18.37
CA GLU A 796 31.23 6.10 -17.88
C GLU A 796 30.26 6.99 -18.65
N ALA A 797 30.24 6.87 -20.00
CA ALA A 797 29.30 7.56 -20.88
C ALA A 797 27.84 7.29 -20.47
N GLN A 798 27.53 6.02 -20.31
CA GLN A 798 26.22 5.48 -19.91
C GLN A 798 25.73 5.89 -18.52
N LYS A 799 26.63 6.40 -17.66
CA LYS A 799 26.34 6.85 -16.30
C LYS A 799 26.50 8.36 -16.10
N GLY A 800 26.80 9.11 -17.16
CA GLY A 800 27.02 10.56 -17.13
C GLY A 800 28.17 10.99 -16.20
N ARG A 801 29.28 10.23 -16.18
CA ARG A 801 30.44 10.51 -15.31
C ARG A 801 31.58 11.21 -16.07
N ILE A 802 32.44 11.90 -15.33
CA ILE A 802 33.61 12.59 -15.88
C ILE A 802 34.80 11.62 -15.93
N ALA A 803 35.21 11.21 -17.13
CA ALA A 803 36.26 10.22 -17.38
C ALA A 803 37.72 10.70 -17.10
N ASN A 804 37.93 11.71 -16.22
CA ASN A 804 39.26 12.30 -16.01
C ASN A 804 39.59 12.86 -14.60
N SER A 805 38.98 12.41 -13.48
CA SER A 805 39.36 12.94 -12.15
C SER A 805 39.33 11.95 -10.96
N ALA A 806 40.45 11.84 -10.24
CA ALA A 806 40.65 11.00 -9.05
C ALA A 806 40.66 11.82 -7.73
N GLY A 807 40.00 11.40 -6.63
CA GLY A 807 39.93 12.19 -5.37
C GLY A 807 39.95 11.45 -4.01
N GLU A 808 40.65 12.02 -3.01
CA GLU A 808 41.04 11.54 -1.64
C GLU A 808 40.20 12.09 -0.40
N TYR A 809 40.33 11.52 0.84
CA TYR A 809 39.49 11.75 2.08
C TYR A 809 40.25 11.96 3.46
N LEU A 810 39.61 12.59 4.51
CA LEU A 810 40.12 12.91 5.90
C LEU A 810 39.53 12.09 7.12
N GLN A 811 40.34 11.72 8.13
CA GLN A 811 40.18 10.55 9.06
C GLN A 811 39.79 10.85 10.54
N VAL A 812 38.92 10.04 11.21
CA VAL A 812 38.67 10.06 12.68
C VAL A 812 38.64 8.66 13.34
N THR A 813 39.50 8.39 14.34
CA THR A 813 39.67 7.10 15.05
C THR A 813 38.97 6.99 16.42
N SER A 814 38.45 5.79 16.78
CA SER A 814 37.92 5.47 18.14
C SER A 814 38.20 4.00 18.52
N THR A 815 38.52 3.72 19.79
CA THR A 815 39.06 2.43 20.28
C THR A 815 38.13 1.60 21.19
N SER A 816 36.80 1.74 21.14
CA SER A 816 35.87 0.90 21.94
C SER A 816 34.51 0.62 21.25
N PRO A 817 33.97 -0.63 21.24
CA PRO A 817 32.86 -1.00 20.35
C PRO A 817 31.43 -0.77 20.89
N LYS A 818 31.20 -0.22 22.09
CA LYS A 818 29.83 -0.14 22.67
C LYS A 818 29.54 1.11 23.51
N ALA A 819 29.78 2.30 22.96
CA ALA A 819 29.31 3.54 23.57
C ALA A 819 28.62 4.44 22.52
N ILE A 820 27.37 4.81 22.80
CA ILE A 820 26.65 5.86 22.06
C ILE A 820 27.39 7.17 22.31
N LYS A 821 27.95 7.78 21.25
CA LYS A 821 28.49 9.14 21.32
C LYS A 821 27.57 10.09 20.57
N TRP A 822 27.12 11.10 21.28
CA TRP A 822 26.49 12.29 20.70
C TRP A 822 27.59 13.26 20.29
N PHE A 823 27.48 13.88 19.12
CA PHE A 823 28.30 15.04 18.78
C PHE A 823 27.41 16.18 18.32
N ALA A 824 27.87 17.40 18.56
CA ALA A 824 27.14 18.63 18.29
C ALA A 824 27.83 19.41 17.19
N VAL A 825 27.04 19.90 16.23
CA VAL A 825 27.48 20.91 15.26
C VAL A 825 26.40 21.98 15.24
N ARG A 826 26.78 23.21 15.61
CA ARG A 826 25.97 24.44 15.59
C ARG A 826 24.49 24.18 15.90
N ASP A 827 24.25 23.80 17.15
CA ASP A 827 22.93 23.76 17.81
C ASP A 827 21.96 22.62 17.40
N LYS A 828 22.46 21.58 16.72
CA LYS A 828 21.76 20.28 16.60
C LYS A 828 22.62 19.12 17.09
N TYR A 829 21.97 18.12 17.70
CA TYR A 829 22.59 16.90 18.21
C TYR A 829 22.37 15.74 17.25
N TYR A 830 23.46 15.11 16.80
CA TYR A 830 23.38 13.94 15.93
C TYR A 830 23.75 12.67 16.70
N ARG A 831 23.03 11.58 16.42
CA ARG A 831 23.25 10.25 16.99
C ARG A 831 23.84 9.33 15.92
N LEU A 832 25.04 8.79 16.14
CA LEU A 832 25.53 7.67 15.33
C LEU A 832 24.90 6.36 15.85
N GLN A 833 24.16 5.66 14.99
CA GLN A 833 23.68 4.30 15.24
C GLN A 833 24.47 3.30 14.42
N TRP A 834 24.86 2.20 15.04
CA TRP A 834 25.44 1.06 14.34
C TRP A 834 24.31 0.11 13.93
N SER A 835 24.21 -0.21 12.64
CA SER A 835 23.34 -1.26 12.09
C SER A 835 24.22 -2.28 11.39
N THR A 836 24.02 -3.56 11.67
CA THR A 836 24.76 -4.67 11.04
C THR A 836 24.19 -5.11 9.69
N ASN A 837 23.18 -4.43 9.14
CA ASN A 837 22.75 -4.60 7.76
C ASN A 837 22.05 -3.32 7.28
N MET A 838 22.74 -2.50 6.49
CA MET A 838 22.12 -1.45 5.69
C MET A 838 22.67 -1.51 4.28
N THR A 839 21.82 -1.86 3.32
CA THR A 839 21.99 -1.51 1.91
C THR A 839 20.71 -0.81 1.46
N THR A 840 20.83 0.52 1.39
CA THR A 840 19.88 1.56 0.94
C THR A 840 18.92 2.18 1.97
N TRP A 841 18.88 3.52 1.93
CA TRP A 841 17.99 4.42 2.66
C TRP A 841 17.25 5.29 1.64
N THR A 842 15.95 5.52 1.86
CA THR A 842 15.15 6.61 1.28
C THR A 842 14.90 7.70 2.33
N ASN A 843 14.73 8.94 1.86
CA ASN A 843 14.33 10.11 2.66
C ASN A 843 12.79 10.16 2.70
N GLU A 844 12.20 10.31 3.88
CA GLU A 844 10.82 10.80 4.10
C GLU A 844 10.93 12.09 4.93
N PRO A 845 10.42 13.24 4.45
CA PRO A 845 10.36 14.47 5.22
C PRO A 845 9.07 14.51 6.06
N ASN A 846 9.16 14.86 7.34
CA ASN A 846 8.00 15.35 8.11
C ASN A 846 8.43 16.44 9.08
N TYR A 847 8.39 17.68 8.62
CA TYR A 847 7.76 18.87 9.25
C TYR A 847 8.18 20.11 8.43
N TYR A 848 7.19 20.86 7.94
CA TYR A 848 7.37 22.11 7.21
C TYR A 848 8.33 23.09 7.89
N VAL A 849 9.43 23.42 7.21
CA VAL A 849 10.08 24.75 7.26
C VAL A 849 10.50 25.05 5.82
N GLY A 850 10.10 26.21 5.30
CA GLY A 850 10.19 26.55 3.88
C GLY A 850 11.59 26.76 3.31
N ALA A 851 11.62 26.70 1.97
CA ALA A 851 12.66 27.12 1.02
C ALA A 851 13.99 26.34 0.96
N ASN A 852 14.20 25.70 -0.22
CA ASN A 852 15.43 25.38 -0.97
C ASN A 852 16.74 25.06 -0.21
N GLN A 853 17.20 23.80 -0.29
CA GLN A 853 18.53 23.36 -0.79
C GLN A 853 18.83 21.89 -0.44
N GLU A 854 19.39 21.16 -1.42
CA GLU A 854 19.82 19.75 -1.31
C GLU A 854 21.16 19.57 -0.58
N ILE A 855 21.32 18.41 0.09
CA ILE A 855 22.62 17.86 0.48
C ILE A 855 22.71 16.44 -0.11
N SER A 856 23.67 16.23 -1.00
CA SER A 856 24.02 14.95 -1.62
C SER A 856 25.05 14.14 -0.80
N ARG A 857 25.03 12.81 -0.98
CA ARG A 857 25.67 11.72 -0.18
C ARG A 857 27.13 11.40 -0.55
N LEU A 858 27.91 10.77 0.36
CA LEU A 858 28.69 9.51 0.12
C LEU A 858 29.57 9.04 1.31
N VAL A 859 29.63 7.72 1.58
CA VAL A 859 30.75 6.98 2.22
C VAL A 859 30.85 5.56 1.62
N SER A 860 32.04 5.14 1.20
CA SER A 860 32.39 3.78 0.72
C SER A 860 33.01 2.92 1.84
N ALA A 861 32.94 1.59 1.71
CA ALA A 861 33.65 0.65 2.61
C ALA A 861 34.43 -0.41 1.81
N VAL A 862 35.74 -0.53 2.09
CA VAL A 862 36.61 -1.63 1.63
C VAL A 862 36.70 -2.70 2.73
N ALA A 863 36.64 -3.98 2.33
CA ALA A 863 36.66 -5.12 3.24
C ALA A 863 38.09 -5.53 3.67
N GLY A 864 38.33 -5.69 4.98
CA GLY A 864 39.54 -6.32 5.52
C GLY A 864 39.86 -5.97 6.98
N SER A 865 39.65 -6.93 7.89
CA SER A 865 40.13 -7.07 9.29
C SER A 865 40.57 -5.83 10.12
N GLU A 866 39.73 -5.44 11.10
CA GLU A 866 39.98 -4.68 12.38
C GLU A 866 40.64 -3.27 12.32
N PRO A 867 40.28 -2.32 13.22
CA PRO A 867 38.97 -1.72 13.48
C PRO A 867 38.71 -0.53 12.52
N SER A 868 37.51 -0.47 11.94
CA SER A 868 37.17 0.52 10.91
C SER A 868 37.12 1.95 11.45
N VAL A 869 38.03 2.78 10.94
CA VAL A 869 38.08 4.23 11.11
C VAL A 869 37.09 4.86 10.12
N ILE A 870 36.13 5.68 10.59
CA ILE A 870 35.16 6.34 9.71
C ILE A 870 35.71 7.72 9.32
N TYR A 871 35.78 7.97 8.02
CA TYR A 871 36.07 9.28 7.43
C TYR A 871 34.73 9.99 7.21
N VAL A 872 34.54 11.17 7.79
CA VAL A 872 33.35 12.02 7.53
C VAL A 872 33.83 13.27 6.82
N ARG A 873 33.47 13.42 5.54
CA ARG A 873 33.65 14.68 4.81
C ARG A 873 32.46 15.57 5.16
N ALA A 874 32.68 16.64 5.91
CA ALA A 874 31.71 17.72 5.99
C ALA A 874 31.95 18.60 4.74
N LEU A 875 31.10 18.46 3.73
CA LEU A 875 30.94 19.54 2.76
C LEU A 875 30.15 20.63 3.50
N VAL A 876 30.87 21.64 3.98
CA VAL A 876 30.24 22.95 4.11
C VAL A 876 30.09 23.39 2.66
N SER A 877 28.86 23.50 2.17
CA SER A 877 28.61 24.35 1.01
C SER A 877 28.62 25.77 1.54
N ASP A 878 29.76 26.41 1.41
CA ASP A 878 29.84 27.84 1.17
C ASP A 878 29.15 28.09 -0.17
N ARG A 879 27.85 28.39 -0.13
CA ARG A 879 27.17 29.09 -1.23
C ARG A 879 27.85 30.44 -1.37
N VAL A 880 28.64 30.62 -2.42
CA VAL A 880 29.19 31.91 -2.82
C VAL A 880 28.91 32.01 -4.31
N ASP A 881 27.79 32.62 -4.67
CA ASP A 881 27.57 33.32 -5.95
C ASP A 881 26.31 34.19 -5.77
N ASP A 882 26.52 35.25 -4.99
CA ASP A 882 25.71 36.47 -4.81
C ASP A 882 26.77 37.58 -4.65
N LYS A 883 27.35 38.01 -5.77
CA LYS A 883 28.59 38.79 -5.82
C LYS A 883 28.40 40.27 -5.50
N ASP A 884 27.21 40.82 -5.68
CA ASP A 884 26.89 42.20 -5.30
C ASP A 884 26.06 42.31 -4.00
N GLY A 885 25.52 41.20 -3.48
CA GLY A 885 24.99 41.10 -2.12
C GLY A 885 23.59 41.68 -1.95
N ASP A 886 22.83 41.83 -3.04
CA ASP A 886 21.48 42.37 -3.02
C ASP A 886 20.42 41.35 -2.54
N GLY A 887 20.84 40.09 -2.38
CA GLY A 887 20.04 38.98 -1.84
C GLY A 887 19.38 38.11 -2.91
N MET A 888 19.71 38.33 -4.19
CA MET A 888 19.44 37.43 -5.30
C MET A 888 20.72 36.64 -5.65
N THR A 889 20.59 35.50 -6.35
CA THR A 889 21.78 34.71 -6.75
C THR A 889 22.24 35.13 -8.14
N ASP A 890 23.56 35.17 -8.40
CA ASP A 890 24.13 35.60 -9.70
C ASP A 890 23.42 34.89 -10.88
N ASP A 891 23.12 33.59 -10.73
CA ASP A 891 22.45 32.78 -11.76
C ASP A 891 21.00 33.22 -12.05
N TRP A 892 20.30 33.77 -11.06
CA TRP A 892 18.93 34.28 -11.23
C TRP A 892 18.94 35.66 -11.90
N GLU A 893 19.94 36.48 -11.62
CA GLU A 893 20.11 37.81 -12.22
C GLU A 893 20.56 37.71 -13.67
N ILE A 894 21.53 36.83 -13.96
CA ILE A 894 21.93 36.46 -15.32
C ILE A 894 20.70 35.92 -16.09
N ALA A 895 19.88 35.07 -15.46
CA ALA A 895 18.67 34.52 -16.08
C ALA A 895 17.54 35.53 -16.33
N HIS A 896 17.60 36.74 -15.74
CA HIS A 896 16.60 37.81 -15.96
C HIS A 896 17.21 39.08 -16.57
N GLY A 897 18.42 38.98 -17.12
CA GLY A 897 19.09 40.06 -17.86
C GLY A 897 19.59 41.22 -16.99
N LEU A 898 19.88 40.97 -15.72
CA LEU A 898 20.49 41.91 -14.78
C LEU A 898 22.00 41.60 -14.64
N ASP A 899 22.83 42.62 -14.38
CA ASP A 899 24.29 42.47 -14.24
C ASP A 899 24.63 42.07 -12.79
N PRO A 900 25.18 40.86 -12.54
CA PRO A 900 25.48 40.31 -11.20
C PRO A 900 26.66 41.00 -10.49
N TYR A 901 27.18 42.10 -11.07
CA TYR A 901 28.21 42.94 -10.47
C TYR A 901 27.74 44.39 -10.28
N SER A 902 26.50 44.74 -10.64
CA SER A 902 26.03 46.13 -10.65
C SER A 902 25.09 46.42 -9.48
N ASP A 903 25.62 47.20 -8.55
CA ASP A 903 24.98 47.65 -7.29
C ASP A 903 23.75 48.59 -7.49
N SER A 904 23.11 48.59 -8.68
CA SER A 904 22.06 49.56 -9.02
C SER A 904 20.97 48.98 -9.92
N GLY A 905 19.91 48.47 -9.31
CA GLY A 905 18.68 48.12 -10.03
C GLY A 905 18.09 49.30 -10.82
N ALA A 906 17.90 49.10 -12.14
CA ALA A 906 16.83 49.70 -12.97
C ALA A 906 16.87 49.28 -14.47
N ASN A 907 15.72 48.78 -14.96
CA ASN A 907 15.15 48.81 -16.34
C ASN A 907 15.58 47.76 -17.40
N GLY A 908 14.62 46.96 -17.94
CA GLY A 908 14.75 46.14 -19.17
C GLY A 908 14.43 46.91 -20.46
N PRO A 909 13.99 46.32 -21.61
CA PRO A 909 14.15 44.96 -22.21
C PRO A 909 14.80 45.00 -23.63
N SER A 910 15.48 43.93 -24.12
CA SER A 910 15.67 43.60 -25.56
C SER A 910 16.74 42.53 -25.78
N GLY A 911 16.51 41.63 -26.75
CA GLY A 911 17.60 41.10 -27.59
C GLY A 911 18.08 39.70 -27.25
N ASP A 912 17.39 38.74 -27.84
CA ASP A 912 17.88 37.43 -28.28
C ASP A 912 19.21 37.52 -29.07
N SER A 913 20.07 36.51 -28.87
CA SER A 913 20.77 35.87 -29.98
C SER A 913 21.06 34.43 -29.55
N ASP A 914 20.37 33.52 -30.25
CA ASP A 914 20.61 32.08 -30.42
C ASP A 914 20.60 31.24 -29.14
N GLY A 915 19.70 30.28 -29.03
CA GLY A 915 19.79 29.11 -29.90
C GLY A 915 20.65 28.16 -29.10
N ASP A 916 20.11 27.12 -28.48
CA ASP A 916 19.28 26.08 -29.04
C ASP A 916 19.05 25.04 -27.93
N GLY A 917 18.37 23.94 -28.17
CA GLY A 917 19.22 22.76 -28.38
C GLY A 917 19.40 21.99 -27.08
N VAL A 918 18.28 21.46 -26.60
CA VAL A 918 18.21 20.32 -25.67
C VAL A 918 19.27 19.28 -26.10
N PRO A 919 19.98 18.53 -25.21
CA PRO A 919 19.34 17.27 -24.79
C PRO A 919 19.84 16.45 -23.58
N ASN A 920 18.91 15.58 -23.15
CA ASN A 920 18.95 14.10 -23.01
C ASN A 920 20.33 13.41 -23.20
N SER A 921 20.67 12.22 -22.70
CA SER A 921 19.96 10.98 -22.36
C SER A 921 21.01 10.01 -21.73
N HIS A 922 20.67 9.11 -20.78
CA HIS A 922 20.58 7.62 -20.94
C HIS A 922 21.94 6.86 -21.08
N ASP A 923 22.19 5.58 -20.76
CA ASP A 923 21.49 4.39 -20.22
C ASP A 923 22.56 3.26 -19.99
N THR A 924 22.17 2.10 -19.47
CA THR A 924 22.65 0.71 -19.75
C THR A 924 23.50 -0.05 -18.67
N ARG A 925 22.99 -1.13 -18.01
CA ARG A 925 22.76 -2.59 -18.34
C ARG A 925 24.05 -3.46 -18.20
N PRO A 926 24.02 -4.77 -17.80
CA PRO A 926 23.26 -5.82 -18.50
C PRO A 926 22.77 -7.10 -17.75
N ASN A 927 21.88 -7.80 -18.46
CA ASN A 927 21.58 -9.24 -18.54
C ASN A 927 21.14 -10.06 -17.31
N SER A 928 19.87 -10.49 -17.34
CA SER A 928 19.49 -11.89 -17.58
C SER A 928 17.96 -12.04 -17.71
N ALA A 929 17.52 -13.01 -18.51
CA ALA A 929 16.12 -13.25 -18.84
C ALA A 929 15.28 -13.61 -17.60
N SER A 930 14.19 -12.87 -17.39
CA SER A 930 12.90 -13.38 -16.92
C SER A 930 11.83 -12.36 -17.29
N SER A 931 10.65 -12.82 -17.69
CA SER A 931 9.47 -11.97 -17.83
C SER A 931 9.26 -11.23 -16.51
N GLY A 932 9.50 -9.91 -16.52
CA GLY A 932 9.39 -9.06 -15.34
C GLY A 932 7.92 -8.98 -14.94
N ALA A 933 7.49 -9.93 -14.10
CA ALA A 933 6.21 -9.85 -13.44
C ALA A 933 6.21 -8.56 -12.63
N LEU A 934 5.41 -7.59 -13.07
CA LEU A 934 5.03 -6.42 -12.29
C LEU A 934 4.70 -6.90 -10.85
N THR A 935 5.52 -6.48 -9.88
CA THR A 935 5.51 -6.99 -8.50
C THR A 935 5.02 -5.87 -7.58
N ILE A 936 4.01 -6.15 -6.76
CA ILE A 936 3.47 -5.19 -5.80
C ILE A 936 3.84 -5.66 -4.41
N THR A 937 4.11 -4.75 -3.49
CA THR A 937 4.48 -5.11 -2.12
C THR A 937 3.57 -4.40 -1.14
N ILE A 938 3.08 -5.14 -0.15
CA ILE A 938 2.25 -4.61 0.94
C ILE A 938 3.02 -4.78 2.25
N THR A 939 3.04 -3.73 3.09
CA THR A 939 3.75 -3.75 4.37
C THR A 939 2.81 -3.41 5.53
N SER A 940 2.81 -4.25 6.58
CA SER A 940 2.08 -4.02 7.83
C SER A 940 3.03 -3.65 8.97
N PRO A 941 2.75 -2.58 9.75
CA PRO A 941 3.52 -2.26 10.95
C PRO A 941 3.40 -3.29 12.08
N ALA A 942 2.38 -4.15 12.08
CA ALA A 942 2.04 -4.98 13.24
C ALA A 942 2.78 -6.33 13.31
N ASN A 943 3.20 -6.92 12.18
CA ASN A 943 3.75 -8.28 12.15
C ASN A 943 5.11 -8.43 11.44
N GLY A 944 5.70 -7.36 10.88
CA GLY A 944 7.02 -7.40 10.25
C GLY A 944 7.17 -8.35 9.05
N SER A 945 6.07 -8.93 8.55
CA SER A 945 6.06 -9.82 7.40
C SER A 945 5.89 -9.03 6.11
N THR A 946 6.89 -9.10 5.23
CA THR A 946 6.83 -8.65 3.84
C THR A 946 6.34 -9.81 2.99
N VAL A 947 5.22 -9.62 2.27
CA VAL A 947 4.75 -10.61 1.28
C VAL A 947 4.97 -10.00 -0.10
N PRO A 948 5.77 -10.64 -0.97
CA PRO A 948 6.04 -10.18 -2.33
C PRO A 948 4.85 -10.35 -3.26
#